data_AF-A0A316GAF8-F1
#
_entry.id   AF-A0A316GAF8-F1
#
_cell.length_a   1.000
_cell.length_b   1.000
_cell.length_c   1.000
_cell.angle_alpha   90.00
_cell.angle_beta   90.00
_cell.angle_gamma   90.00
#
_symmetry.space_group_name_H-M   'P 1'
#
loop_
_entity.id
_entity.type
_entity.pdbx_description
1 polymer ?
#
loop_
_entity_poly.entity_id
_entity_poly.type
_entity_poly.pdbx_seq_one_letter_code
_entity_poly.pdbx_strand_id
1 'polypeptide(L)'
;MPVERVTDRAAVEAAMNEFDLLGRDTFLHKYGFRSANRYFVKRGDRLYDSKAIYGVAHQMQYPELGPKRSADFSGGERQVQEPLEALGFEFEVAPAPVGEVQDADDQPRISSEDVRLISSSRSKKFYADLAIEERDAYEKVSSSLERLGDLLKSKLASPNKFEVRTTAGFHVKSGVRSFIPKDLWFSVSPRENSKDLASIPQMFMIVSERGIEYGFGASVSPTDFSQQAPKRAVRTAAPKIFVRLPAPGSVEATGIAQDIDDAPPWFFRSKHRLDPKEKEFSSLQEWLRYLQSDRGKKNAAGTISRYLRGDEIDHTDLSEEVATMARLFEPLLDREWHARLRGVEGVEANQELLVEEESMELEGRTEFARLLRKFMDTFRRRREGPFTTEGELGSTMRDLRDCLQDLPCVSARPNIRVKVSVGQGSWTKTPWIALLDARETTSTQRGRYIVFLLAEDLSRTYLTLNQGMTELVSRLGQRGAVEEMHRVAEQSRPLILELLDPGFTLDRDIDLGSETAAARNYEEGTIAYMELLSENLPDDQTINTHLESALLAYDRLIAREQSVIQEDDGQPTWETYSIDDALEELFLEREDVERYLDIWRNKKNLILQGAPGVGKSFIARRLAYALIGFKDDSKVQTVQFHQSYSYEDFVQGYRPNGNLGFERKNGTFYEFRDRAMRDPSGTYVFIIDEINRGNLSKIFGELMLLIEPDKRGPTWKTRLAYATEADLDFFVPDNLFILGMMNTADRSLSLVDYALRRRFAFVAMEPLFGAPKFRAHLEVRGVPEDVVTRIVNAMGELNQAIQSDRTNLGPGFRIGHSFFTPTATVRDPDGWYRRIVETEIYPLLEEYWFDAPETADQWRDQLLR
;
A
#
# COMPACT_ATOMS: atom_id res chain seq x y z
N MET A 1 29.96 9.65 11.06
CA MET A 1 31.17 10.44 11.36
C MET A 1 30.78 11.91 11.47
N PRO A 2 31.36 12.70 12.39
CA PRO A 2 31.10 14.14 12.42
C PRO A 2 31.60 14.77 11.11
N VAL A 3 30.85 15.73 10.57
CA VAL A 3 31.16 16.38 9.30
C VAL A 3 32.47 17.17 9.45
N GLU A 4 33.52 16.78 8.72
CA GLU A 4 34.83 17.43 8.77
C GLU A 4 34.73 18.87 8.19
N ARG A 5 35.27 19.84 8.94
CA ARG A 5 35.27 21.26 8.57
C ARG A 5 36.51 21.59 7.75
N VAL A 6 36.42 22.59 6.87
CA VAL A 6 37.59 23.14 6.17
C VAL A 6 38.41 23.94 7.16
N THR A 7 39.68 23.59 7.30
CA THR A 7 40.63 24.20 8.25
C THR A 7 41.97 24.56 7.60
N ASP A 8 42.16 24.22 6.33
CA ASP A 8 43.36 24.58 5.57
C ASP A 8 43.10 25.83 4.72
N ARG A 9 43.84 26.90 5.01
CA ARG A 9 43.79 28.15 4.25
C ARG A 9 44.28 27.95 2.81
N ALA A 10 45.27 27.08 2.57
CA ALA A 10 45.81 26.84 1.23
C ALA A 10 44.77 26.20 0.31
N ALA A 11 43.91 25.32 0.85
CA ALA A 11 42.80 24.73 0.12
C ALA A 11 41.75 25.77 -0.32
N VAL A 12 41.46 26.75 0.54
CA VAL A 12 40.55 27.86 0.20
C VAL A 12 41.15 28.77 -0.87
N GLU A 13 42.45 29.09 -0.78
CA GLU A 13 43.13 29.91 -1.78
C GLU A 13 43.24 29.19 -3.13
N ALA A 14 43.45 27.87 -3.14
CA ALA A 14 43.42 27.05 -4.34
C ALA A 14 42.03 27.04 -5.01
N ALA A 15 40.95 26.94 -4.22
CA ALA A 15 39.58 27.03 -4.74
C ALA A 15 39.29 28.39 -5.37
N MET A 16 39.76 29.49 -4.76
CA MET A 16 39.66 30.84 -5.33
C MET A 16 40.48 30.99 -6.62
N ASN A 17 41.67 30.39 -6.70
CA ASN A 17 42.49 30.42 -7.92
C ASN A 17 41.83 29.65 -9.07
N GLU A 18 41.21 28.51 -8.77
CA GLU A 18 40.43 27.77 -9.77
C GLU A 18 39.17 28.55 -10.20
N PHE A 19 38.50 29.24 -9.27
CA PHE A 19 37.41 30.16 -9.59
C PHE A 19 37.85 31.27 -10.56
N ASP A 20 39.04 31.84 -10.33
CA ASP A 20 39.60 32.87 -11.19
C ASP A 20 39.97 32.36 -12.59
N LEU A 21 40.46 31.11 -12.69
CA LEU A 21 40.84 30.45 -13.94
C LEU A 21 39.62 30.05 -14.79
N LEU A 22 38.58 29.50 -14.17
CA LEU A 22 37.40 28.98 -14.88
C LEU A 22 36.36 30.07 -15.17
N GLY A 23 36.34 31.15 -14.38
CA GLY A 23 35.27 32.14 -14.39
C GLY A 23 34.05 31.68 -13.58
N ARG A 24 33.32 32.65 -13.05
CA ARG A 24 32.24 32.45 -12.06
C ARG A 24 31.18 31.44 -12.50
N ASP A 25 30.57 31.64 -13.67
CA ASP A 25 29.44 30.80 -14.12
C ASP A 25 29.88 29.36 -14.40
N THR A 26 31.04 29.20 -15.04
CA THR A 26 31.64 27.88 -15.33
C THR A 26 32.01 27.14 -14.04
N PHE A 27 32.58 27.84 -13.06
CA PHE A 27 32.94 27.28 -11.76
C PHE A 27 31.70 26.81 -10.99
N LEU A 28 30.68 27.66 -10.90
CA LEU A 28 29.43 27.34 -10.22
C LEU A 28 28.70 26.16 -10.88
N HIS A 29 28.64 26.14 -12.21
CA HIS A 29 28.04 25.02 -12.95
C HIS A 29 28.82 23.72 -12.77
N LYS A 30 30.16 23.76 -12.86
CA LYS A 30 31.03 22.58 -12.69
C LYS A 30 30.82 21.89 -11.34
N TYR A 31 30.61 22.66 -10.28
CA TYR A 31 30.48 22.15 -8.91
C TYR A 31 29.03 22.10 -8.39
N GLY A 32 28.03 22.47 -9.21
CA GLY A 32 26.61 22.39 -8.86
C GLY A 32 26.14 23.42 -7.83
N PHE A 33 26.74 24.61 -7.83
CA PHE A 33 26.36 25.72 -6.97
C PHE A 33 25.57 26.80 -7.73
N ARG A 34 24.76 27.56 -6.99
CA ARG A 34 24.14 28.81 -7.49
C ARG A 34 24.90 30.01 -6.95
N SER A 35 24.80 31.15 -7.63
CA SER A 35 25.37 32.41 -7.16
C SER A 35 24.88 32.77 -5.76
N ALA A 36 25.79 33.25 -4.92
CA ALA A 36 25.49 33.80 -3.61
C ALA A 36 24.66 35.08 -3.77
N ASN A 37 23.63 35.23 -2.94
CA ASN A 37 22.71 36.36 -3.01
C ASN A 37 23.01 37.45 -1.97
N ARG A 38 23.86 37.16 -0.98
CA ARG A 38 24.07 38.06 0.17
C ARG A 38 25.48 38.04 0.71
N TYR A 39 26.15 36.89 0.82
CA TYR A 39 27.46 36.79 1.46
C TYR A 39 28.53 36.34 0.47
N PHE A 40 29.53 37.20 0.26
CA PHE A 40 30.66 36.95 -0.60
C PHE A 40 31.94 36.93 0.22
N VAL A 41 32.86 36.02 -0.09
CA VAL A 41 34.22 36.08 0.43
C VAL A 41 35.00 37.06 -0.44
N LYS A 42 35.84 37.89 0.18
CA LYS A 42 36.60 38.95 -0.49
C LYS A 42 38.09 38.61 -0.54
N ARG A 43 38.70 38.83 -1.72
CA ARG A 43 40.16 38.79 -1.91
C ARG A 43 40.56 39.97 -2.81
N GLY A 44 41.11 41.02 -2.19
CA GLY A 44 41.32 42.31 -2.86
C GLY A 44 39.98 42.96 -3.23
N ASP A 45 39.84 43.43 -4.47
CA ASP A 45 38.60 44.02 -4.99
C ASP A 45 37.62 42.99 -5.57
N ARG A 46 37.92 41.69 -5.48
CA ARG A 46 37.13 40.62 -6.10
C ARG A 46 36.29 39.87 -5.07
N LEU A 47 35.05 39.58 -5.45
CA LEU A 47 34.04 38.87 -4.65
C LEU A 47 33.84 37.44 -5.16
N TYR A 48 33.74 36.50 -4.23
CA TYR A 48 33.63 35.07 -4.51
C TYR A 48 32.42 34.47 -3.77
N ASP A 49 31.71 33.56 -4.42
CA ASP A 49 30.53 32.91 -3.87
C ASP A 49 30.90 32.00 -2.69
N SER A 50 30.61 32.45 -1.46
CA SER A 50 31.14 31.90 -0.22
C SER A 50 30.95 30.38 -0.06
N LYS A 51 29.75 29.87 -0.32
CA LYS A 51 29.44 28.43 -0.24
C LYS A 51 30.14 27.60 -1.31
N ALA A 52 30.30 28.14 -2.52
CA ALA A 52 30.95 27.44 -3.61
C ALA A 52 32.46 27.31 -3.33
N ILE A 53 33.09 28.39 -2.87
CA ILE A 53 34.50 28.37 -2.46
C ILE A 53 34.72 27.38 -1.32
N TYR A 54 33.87 27.39 -0.29
CA TYR A 54 33.99 26.46 0.83
C TYR A 54 33.78 24.99 0.42
N GLY A 55 32.81 24.72 -0.45
CA GLY A 55 32.53 23.36 -0.91
C GLY A 55 33.66 22.76 -1.75
N VAL A 56 34.31 23.57 -2.57
CA VAL A 56 35.47 23.15 -3.37
C VAL A 56 36.74 23.08 -2.52
N ALA A 57 36.94 24.00 -1.58
CA ALA A 57 38.05 23.95 -0.63
C ALA A 57 38.02 22.66 0.22
N HIS A 58 36.82 22.19 0.59
CA HIS A 58 36.66 20.89 1.25
C HIS A 58 37.20 19.73 0.42
N GLN A 59 36.95 19.71 -0.90
CA GLN A 59 37.51 18.68 -1.78
C GLN A 59 39.03 18.74 -1.84
N MET A 60 39.59 19.95 -1.87
CA MET A 60 41.03 20.15 -1.97
C MET A 60 41.75 19.72 -0.68
N GLN A 61 41.09 19.89 0.47
CA GLN A 61 41.60 19.42 1.77
C GLN A 61 41.37 17.91 1.98
N TYR A 62 40.25 17.37 1.50
CA TYR A 62 39.84 15.96 1.67
C TYR A 62 39.50 15.31 0.30
N PRO A 63 40.50 14.96 -0.54
CA PRO A 63 40.27 14.47 -1.91
C PRO A 63 39.43 13.19 -1.98
N GLU A 64 39.54 12.33 -0.98
CA GLU A 64 38.78 11.07 -0.86
C GLU A 64 37.29 11.26 -0.55
N LEU A 65 36.88 12.42 -0.04
CA LEU A 65 35.49 12.73 0.31
C LEU A 65 34.76 13.54 -0.78
N GLY A 66 35.49 14.16 -1.70
CA GLY A 66 34.91 15.00 -2.76
C GLY A 66 34.40 16.37 -2.28
N PRO A 67 33.82 17.20 -3.18
CA PRO A 67 33.33 18.53 -2.83
C PRO A 67 32.01 18.45 -2.09
N LYS A 68 31.84 19.32 -1.09
CA LYS A 68 30.51 19.53 -0.50
C LYS A 68 29.60 20.19 -1.50
N ARG A 69 28.35 19.76 -1.54
CA ARG A 69 27.30 20.30 -2.42
C ARG A 69 26.42 21.26 -1.65
N SER A 70 25.65 22.08 -2.37
CA SER A 70 24.73 23.06 -1.74
C SER A 70 23.73 22.44 -0.75
N ALA A 71 23.38 21.16 -0.90
CA ALA A 71 22.45 20.44 -0.01
C ALA A 71 23.08 20.04 1.34
N ASP A 72 24.41 20.05 1.44
CA ASP A 72 25.14 19.63 2.64
C ASP A 72 25.23 20.73 3.70
N PHE A 73 24.68 21.92 3.42
CA PHE A 73 24.65 23.08 4.30
C PHE A 73 23.24 23.27 4.88
N SER A 74 22.96 22.67 6.04
CA SER A 74 21.63 22.66 6.67
C SER A 74 21.35 23.83 7.63
N GLY A 75 22.36 24.67 7.94
CA GLY A 75 22.30 25.72 8.98
C GLY A 75 22.48 27.16 8.49
N GLY A 76 22.26 27.44 7.20
CA GLY A 76 22.50 28.76 6.62
C GLY A 76 23.99 29.13 6.48
N GLU A 77 24.29 30.36 6.07
CA GLU A 77 25.66 30.83 5.74
C GLU A 77 26.65 30.80 6.93
N ARG A 78 26.17 30.68 8.19
CA ARG A 78 27.02 30.58 9.40
C ARG A 78 27.99 29.40 9.39
N GLN A 79 27.59 28.27 8.79
CA GLN A 79 28.44 27.07 8.69
C GLN A 79 29.66 27.27 7.77
N VAL A 80 29.65 28.32 6.94
CA VAL A 80 30.71 28.67 5.98
C VAL A 80 31.47 29.92 6.42
N GLN A 81 30.76 30.90 6.97
CA GLN A 81 31.36 32.17 7.38
C GLN A 81 32.32 31.99 8.57
N GLU A 82 31.90 31.32 9.64
CA GLU A 82 32.72 31.16 10.85
C GLU A 82 34.06 30.45 10.58
N PRO A 83 34.13 29.33 9.82
CA PRO A 83 35.41 28.71 9.49
C PRO A 83 36.30 29.56 8.57
N LEU A 84 35.73 30.27 7.59
CA LEU A 84 36.52 31.09 6.67
C LEU A 84 37.03 32.38 7.33
N GLU A 85 36.26 32.99 8.23
CA GLU A 85 36.72 34.09 9.08
C GLU A 85 37.83 33.63 10.02
N ALA A 86 37.71 32.42 10.60
CA ALA A 86 38.77 31.83 11.42
C ALA A 86 40.07 31.57 10.64
N LEU A 87 39.98 31.37 9.32
CA LEU A 87 41.13 31.28 8.41
C LEU A 87 41.62 32.65 7.90
N GLY A 88 41.00 33.75 8.32
CA GLY A 88 41.40 35.12 8.02
C GLY A 88 40.93 35.63 6.65
N PHE A 89 39.78 35.15 6.16
CA PHE A 89 39.12 35.72 4.97
C PHE A 89 38.04 36.73 5.36
N GLU A 90 37.97 37.82 4.60
CA GLU A 90 36.98 38.88 4.80
C GLU A 90 35.71 38.61 3.99
N PHE A 91 34.59 39.18 4.44
CA PHE A 91 33.28 39.01 3.80
C PHE A 91 32.68 40.35 3.38
N GLU A 92 32.00 40.36 2.24
CA GLU A 92 31.16 41.47 1.78
C GLU A 92 29.69 41.03 1.75
N VAL A 93 28.84 41.82 2.40
CA VAL A 93 27.41 41.56 2.49
C VAL A 93 26.66 42.49 1.54
N ALA A 94 26.02 41.92 0.51
CA ALA A 94 25.19 42.71 -0.42
C ALA A 94 23.90 43.21 0.28
N PRO A 95 23.43 44.44 -0.01
CA PRO A 95 22.19 44.97 0.55
C PRO A 95 20.99 44.11 0.14
N ALA A 96 20.04 43.94 1.06
CA ALA A 96 18.83 43.15 0.80
C ALA A 96 17.98 43.78 -0.32
N PRO A 97 17.28 42.99 -1.14
CA PRO A 97 16.29 43.51 -2.08
C PRO A 97 15.22 44.30 -1.32
N VAL A 98 14.76 45.41 -1.91
CA VAL A 98 13.75 46.31 -1.32
C VAL A 98 12.51 45.51 -0.90
N GLY A 99 12.23 45.50 0.40
CA GLY A 99 11.15 44.71 1.01
C GLY A 99 11.22 44.53 2.52
N GLU A 100 12.26 44.99 3.22
CA GLU A 100 12.32 44.97 4.69
C GLU A 100 12.37 46.39 5.24
N VAL A 101 11.22 46.87 5.74
CA VAL A 101 11.13 48.07 6.58
C VAL A 101 11.63 47.69 7.98
N GLN A 102 12.64 48.42 8.47
CA GLN A 102 12.89 48.53 9.91
C GLN A 102 11.78 49.41 10.49
N ASP A 103 10.97 48.90 11.42
CA ASP A 103 10.15 49.75 12.28
C ASP A 103 10.14 49.27 13.74
N ALA A 104 10.23 50.27 14.60
CA ALA A 104 10.53 50.22 16.02
C ALA A 104 9.26 50.12 16.91
N ASP A 105 8.32 49.24 16.56
CA ASP A 105 7.15 48.94 17.39
C ASP A 105 7.18 47.44 17.74
N ASP A 106 7.67 47.12 18.94
CA ASP A 106 8.05 45.76 19.39
C ASP A 106 6.85 44.89 19.84
N GLN A 107 5.62 45.30 19.51
CA GLN A 107 4.40 44.53 19.81
C GLN A 107 3.93 43.73 18.59
N PRO A 108 3.60 42.43 18.75
CA PRO A 108 3.05 41.63 17.66
C PRO A 108 1.68 42.17 17.24
N ARG A 109 1.58 42.69 16.00
CA ARG A 109 0.34 43.22 15.43
C ARG A 109 -0.11 42.43 14.20
N ILE A 110 -1.41 42.21 14.12
CA ILE A 110 -2.13 41.70 12.95
C ILE A 110 -3.24 42.71 12.68
N SER A 111 -3.27 43.31 11.48
CA SER A 111 -4.32 44.27 11.11
C SER A 111 -5.48 43.61 10.37
N SER A 112 -6.60 44.32 10.27
CA SER A 112 -7.74 43.91 9.45
C SER A 112 -7.37 43.78 7.97
N GLU A 113 -6.45 44.60 7.47
CA GLU A 113 -5.93 44.51 6.10
C GLU A 113 -5.07 43.27 5.89
N ASP A 114 -4.25 42.86 6.87
CA ASP A 114 -3.47 41.62 6.78
C ASP A 114 -4.42 40.40 6.63
N VAL A 115 -5.51 40.37 7.40
CA VAL A 115 -6.55 39.33 7.30
C VAL A 115 -7.30 39.41 5.96
N ARG A 116 -7.55 40.61 5.45
CA ARG A 116 -8.19 40.82 4.14
C ARG A 116 -7.34 40.29 2.99
N LEU A 117 -6.02 40.52 3.03
CA LEU A 117 -5.06 40.01 2.05
C LEU A 117 -4.94 38.49 2.09
N ILE A 118 -4.96 37.88 3.29
CA ILE A 118 -5.06 36.41 3.43
C ILE A 118 -6.36 35.89 2.82
N SER A 119 -7.48 36.59 3.02
CA SER A 119 -8.78 36.23 2.45
C SER A 119 -8.80 36.33 0.91
N SER A 120 -8.28 37.41 0.32
CA SER A 120 -8.24 37.59 -1.14
C SER A 120 -7.36 36.53 -1.83
N SER A 121 -6.31 36.09 -1.16
CA SER A 121 -5.37 35.08 -1.66
C SER A 121 -5.99 33.69 -1.88
N ARG A 122 -7.17 33.41 -1.31
CA ARG A 122 -7.88 32.12 -1.41
C ARG A 122 -8.31 31.73 -2.82
N SER A 123 -8.42 32.71 -3.70
CA SER A 123 -8.68 32.49 -5.13
C SER A 123 -7.53 31.76 -5.84
N LYS A 124 -6.34 31.74 -5.24
CA LYS A 124 -5.11 31.16 -5.79
C LYS A 124 -4.84 29.78 -5.20
N LYS A 125 -4.10 28.96 -5.96
CA LYS A 125 -3.81 27.56 -5.60
C LYS A 125 -2.40 27.38 -5.05
N PHE A 126 -1.40 28.05 -5.63
CA PHE A 126 0.00 27.91 -5.25
C PHE A 126 0.53 29.16 -4.56
N TYR A 127 1.43 28.97 -3.59
CA TYR A 127 2.02 30.07 -2.84
C TYR A 127 2.88 30.99 -3.72
N ALA A 128 3.43 30.43 -4.80
CA ALA A 128 4.17 31.18 -5.81
C ALA A 128 3.29 32.17 -6.61
N ASP A 129 1.96 32.03 -6.58
CA ASP A 129 1.05 32.92 -7.31
C ASP A 129 0.64 34.15 -6.49
N LEU A 130 1.04 34.20 -5.21
CA LEU A 130 0.75 35.32 -4.32
C LEU A 130 1.45 36.60 -4.79
N ALA A 131 0.72 37.71 -4.75
CA ALA A 131 1.29 39.05 -4.92
C ALA A 131 2.25 39.35 -3.76
N ILE A 132 3.10 40.36 -3.93
CA ILE A 132 4.13 40.70 -2.93
C ILE A 132 3.44 41.06 -1.61
N GLU A 133 2.41 41.90 -1.67
CA GLU A 133 1.64 42.37 -0.53
C GLU A 133 0.91 41.22 0.20
N GLU A 134 0.46 40.20 -0.53
CA GLU A 134 -0.15 39.00 0.07
C GLU A 134 0.91 38.16 0.79
N ARG A 135 2.09 37.98 0.21
CA ARG A 135 3.20 37.25 0.86
C ARG A 135 3.68 37.95 2.10
N ASP A 136 3.79 39.27 2.06
CA ASP A 136 4.16 40.11 3.19
C ASP A 136 3.14 39.97 4.33
N ALA A 137 1.84 39.88 4.00
CA ALA A 137 0.80 39.60 4.98
C ALA A 137 0.95 38.20 5.61
N TYR A 138 1.24 37.15 4.84
CA TYR A 138 1.50 35.81 5.38
C TYR A 138 2.75 35.77 6.29
N GLU A 139 3.82 36.48 5.91
CA GLU A 139 5.04 36.60 6.70
C GLU A 139 4.78 37.32 8.02
N LYS A 140 4.14 38.49 7.95
CA LYS A 140 3.81 39.32 9.10
C LYS A 140 2.88 38.58 10.08
N VAL A 141 1.83 37.93 9.58
CA VAL A 141 0.91 37.16 10.41
C VAL A 141 1.59 35.95 11.05
N SER A 142 2.43 35.23 10.32
CA SER A 142 3.18 34.09 10.88
C SER A 142 4.13 34.55 11.99
N SER A 143 4.88 35.62 11.76
CA SER A 143 5.80 36.23 12.74
C SER A 143 5.07 36.76 13.98
N SER A 144 3.92 37.38 13.80
CA SER A 144 3.09 37.85 14.91
C SER A 144 2.51 36.69 15.72
N LEU A 145 2.07 35.59 15.08
CA LEU A 145 1.57 34.40 15.77
C LEU A 145 2.66 33.67 16.56
N GLU A 146 3.88 33.57 16.05
CA GLU A 146 5.03 33.02 16.79
C GLU A 146 5.28 33.82 18.07
N ARG A 147 5.36 35.15 17.96
CA ARG A 147 5.57 36.05 19.10
C ARG A 147 4.42 36.02 20.11
N LEU A 148 3.16 35.98 19.65
CA LEU A 148 2.00 35.84 20.52
C LEU A 148 1.95 34.49 21.25
N GLY A 149 2.37 33.40 20.59
CA GLY A 149 2.48 32.09 21.22
C GLY A 149 3.55 32.05 22.31
N ASP A 150 4.71 32.65 22.07
CA ASP A 150 5.77 32.79 23.07
C ASP A 150 5.34 33.70 24.23
N LEU A 151 4.63 34.80 23.94
CA LEU A 151 4.04 35.66 24.96
C LEU A 151 3.05 34.88 25.82
N LEU A 152 2.12 34.11 25.23
CA LEU A 152 1.17 33.29 25.99
C LEU A 152 1.92 32.34 26.94
N LYS A 153 2.89 31.59 26.40
CA LYS A 153 3.68 30.65 27.18
C LYS A 153 4.40 31.34 28.34
N SER A 154 4.89 32.55 28.14
CA SER A 154 5.57 33.34 29.19
C SER A 154 4.64 33.82 30.32
N LYS A 155 3.32 33.90 30.06
CA LYS A 155 2.31 34.33 31.04
C LYS A 155 1.78 33.19 31.91
N LEU A 156 2.03 31.93 31.55
CA LEU A 156 1.69 30.76 32.36
C LEU A 156 2.64 30.65 33.56
N ALA A 157 2.16 30.14 34.69
CA ALA A 157 2.91 30.02 35.94
C ALA A 157 4.17 29.15 35.82
N SER A 158 4.15 28.14 34.94
CA SER A 158 5.27 27.23 34.69
C SER A 158 5.59 27.12 33.19
N PRO A 159 6.20 28.14 32.55
CA PRO A 159 6.38 28.20 31.10
C PRO A 159 7.09 26.96 30.51
N ASN A 160 8.06 26.40 31.24
CA ASN A 160 8.85 25.24 30.79
C ASN A 160 8.04 23.94 30.62
N LYS A 161 6.86 23.84 31.24
CA LYS A 161 5.95 22.70 31.05
C LYS A 161 5.24 22.73 29.71
N PHE A 162 5.24 23.86 29.00
CA PHE A 162 4.45 24.06 27.80
C PHE A 162 5.32 24.19 26.53
N GLU A 163 4.77 23.74 25.41
CA GLU A 163 5.36 23.91 24.09
C GLU A 163 4.46 24.77 23.21
N VAL A 164 5.08 25.62 22.39
CA VAL A 164 4.41 26.40 21.34
C VAL A 164 4.58 25.65 20.03
N ARG A 165 3.49 25.49 19.29
CA ARG A 165 3.50 24.98 17.91
C ARG A 165 2.84 25.99 17.01
N THR A 166 3.37 26.14 15.80
CA THR A 166 2.78 26.97 14.75
C THR A 166 2.41 26.13 13.54
N THR A 167 1.78 26.76 12.54
CA THR A 167 1.32 26.12 11.30
C THR A 167 2.35 25.14 10.70
N ALA A 168 2.06 23.85 10.82
CA ALA A 168 3.01 22.80 10.46
C ALA A 168 3.42 22.84 8.98
N GLY A 169 4.74 22.87 8.74
CA GLY A 169 5.32 22.85 7.40
C GLY A 169 5.12 24.13 6.59
N PHE A 170 4.66 25.21 7.21
CA PHE A 170 4.61 26.53 6.57
C PHE A 170 6.02 27.12 6.46
N HIS A 171 6.35 27.65 5.30
CA HIS A 171 7.60 28.37 5.07
C HIS A 171 7.31 29.62 4.26
N VAL A 172 7.80 30.77 4.73
CA VAL A 172 7.50 32.11 4.19
C VAL A 172 7.74 32.24 2.68
N LYS A 173 8.68 31.46 2.11
CA LYS A 173 9.00 31.51 0.67
C LYS A 173 8.25 30.51 -0.20
N SER A 174 7.65 29.48 0.39
CA SER A 174 7.14 28.32 -0.35
C SER A 174 5.78 27.81 0.13
N GLY A 175 5.15 28.48 1.10
CA GLY A 175 3.92 28.01 1.73
C GLY A 175 4.09 26.61 2.35
N VAL A 176 3.03 25.81 2.32
CA VAL A 176 3.03 24.42 2.80
C VAL A 176 3.09 23.49 1.59
N ARG A 177 4.24 22.85 1.37
CA ARG A 177 4.48 21.98 0.19
C ARG A 177 4.13 22.67 -1.15
N SER A 178 4.45 23.96 -1.28
CA SER A 178 4.11 24.81 -2.45
C SER A 178 2.66 25.32 -2.53
N PHE A 179 1.78 24.88 -1.63
CA PHE A 179 0.39 25.35 -1.56
C PHE A 179 0.22 26.48 -0.54
N ILE A 180 -0.81 27.30 -0.74
CA ILE A 180 -1.20 28.34 0.23
C ILE A 180 -1.78 27.63 1.47
N PRO A 181 -1.26 27.90 2.69
CA PRO A 181 -1.81 27.29 3.91
C PRO A 181 -3.27 27.70 4.07
N LYS A 182 -4.10 26.80 4.58
CA LYS A 182 -5.50 27.15 4.78
C LYS A 182 -5.64 28.20 5.88
N ASP A 183 -5.15 27.92 7.07
CA ASP A 183 -5.17 28.89 8.16
C ASP A 183 -3.76 29.00 8.72
N LEU A 184 -3.41 30.18 9.23
CA LEU A 184 -2.22 30.36 10.05
C LEU A 184 -2.63 30.30 11.52
N TRP A 185 -1.89 29.57 12.34
CA TRP A 185 -2.23 29.39 13.75
C TRP A 185 -1.00 29.16 14.62
N PHE A 186 -1.18 29.44 15.91
CA PHE A 186 -0.35 28.88 16.97
C PHE A 186 -1.20 28.09 17.96
N SER A 187 -0.59 27.13 18.63
CA SER A 187 -1.15 26.50 19.83
C SER A 187 -0.10 26.32 20.92
N VAL A 188 -0.57 26.37 22.16
CA VAL A 188 0.23 26.13 23.37
C VAL A 188 -0.40 25.00 24.16
N SER A 189 0.38 23.95 24.40
CA SER A 189 -0.07 22.73 25.06
C SER A 189 0.99 22.20 26.04
N PRO A 190 0.61 21.38 27.04
CA PRO A 190 1.58 20.71 27.90
C PRO A 190 2.54 19.85 27.08
N ARG A 191 3.84 20.00 27.30
CA ARG A 191 4.90 19.30 26.57
C ARG A 191 4.83 17.78 26.74
N GLU A 192 4.42 17.33 27.92
CA GLU A 192 4.16 15.91 28.22
C GLU A 192 3.03 15.30 27.37
N ASN A 193 2.10 16.13 26.87
CA ASN A 193 0.97 15.67 26.07
C ASN A 193 1.34 15.51 24.58
N SER A 194 2.57 15.86 24.19
CA SER A 194 3.03 15.85 22.79
C SER A 194 2.96 14.49 22.08
N LYS A 195 3.02 13.38 22.83
CA LYS A 195 2.95 12.01 22.31
C LYS A 195 1.60 11.36 22.60
N ASP A 196 1.29 11.14 23.87
CA ASP A 196 0.19 10.26 24.29
C ASP A 196 -1.19 10.93 24.27
N LEU A 197 -1.21 12.26 24.25
CA LEU A 197 -2.42 13.07 24.21
C LEU A 197 -2.45 14.04 23.02
N ALA A 198 -1.72 13.74 21.94
CA ALA A 198 -1.80 14.47 20.67
C ALA A 198 -1.67 16.02 20.78
N SER A 199 -0.89 16.52 21.74
CA SER A 199 -0.76 17.95 22.07
C SER A 199 -2.07 18.65 22.44
N ILE A 200 -3.03 17.92 23.04
CA ILE A 200 -4.26 18.46 23.62
C ILE A 200 -4.33 18.18 25.13
N PRO A 201 -5.07 18.99 25.93
CA PRO A 201 -5.75 20.22 25.52
C PRO A 201 -4.74 21.34 25.19
N GLN A 202 -5.22 22.37 24.49
CA GLN A 202 -4.38 23.46 24.03
C GLN A 202 -5.11 24.80 24.08
N MET A 203 -4.37 25.88 24.36
CA MET A 203 -4.80 27.23 24.01
C MET A 203 -4.33 27.55 22.58
N PHE A 204 -5.12 28.30 21.82
CA PHE A 204 -4.81 28.52 20.41
C PHE A 204 -5.24 29.91 19.92
N MET A 205 -4.66 30.33 18.80
CA MET A 205 -5.13 31.43 17.96
C MET A 205 -5.02 31.02 16.50
N ILE A 206 -6.09 31.23 15.73
CA ILE A 206 -6.22 30.90 14.31
C ILE A 206 -6.58 32.17 13.54
N VAL A 207 -5.77 32.52 12.56
CA VAL A 207 -6.03 33.57 11.58
C VAL A 207 -6.49 32.92 10.29
N SER A 208 -7.70 33.28 9.85
CA SER A 208 -8.35 32.71 8.67
C SER A 208 -9.11 33.79 7.91
N GLU A 209 -9.75 33.42 6.79
CA GLU A 209 -10.64 34.30 6.03
C GLU A 209 -11.82 34.85 6.85
N ARG A 210 -12.11 34.23 8.00
CA ARG A 210 -13.26 34.54 8.87
C ARG A 210 -12.93 35.55 9.96
N GLY A 211 -11.67 36.00 10.04
CA GLY A 211 -11.14 36.79 11.15
C GLY A 211 -10.16 36.00 12.01
N ILE A 212 -9.95 36.50 13.24
CA ILE A 212 -9.10 35.87 14.26
C ILE A 212 -9.99 35.12 15.25
N GLU A 213 -9.78 33.82 15.40
CA GLU A 213 -10.42 32.97 16.41
C GLU A 213 -9.38 32.54 17.44
N TYR A 214 -9.63 32.74 18.73
CA TYR A 214 -8.70 32.34 19.79
C TYR A 214 -9.45 31.85 21.02
N GLY A 215 -8.78 31.03 21.83
CA GLY A 215 -9.34 30.50 23.07
C GLY A 215 -8.77 29.17 23.49
N PHE A 216 -9.56 28.40 24.23
CA PHE A 216 -9.20 27.10 24.78
C PHE A 216 -9.86 25.95 24.00
N GLY A 217 -9.07 24.97 23.60
CA GLY A 217 -9.54 23.72 23.00
C GLY A 217 -9.31 22.54 23.94
N ALA A 218 -10.39 21.94 24.45
CA ALA A 218 -10.31 20.66 25.15
C ALA A 218 -9.84 19.55 24.18
N SER A 219 -10.20 19.68 22.90
CA SER A 219 -9.71 18.85 21.81
C SER A 219 -9.92 19.55 20.46
N VAL A 220 -9.19 19.15 19.44
CA VAL A 220 -9.33 19.59 18.03
C VAL A 220 -10.30 18.65 17.33
N SER A 221 -11.20 19.11 16.45
CA SER A 221 -12.08 18.16 15.77
C SER A 221 -11.29 17.21 14.86
N PRO A 222 -11.57 15.89 14.90
CA PRO A 222 -10.99 14.95 13.94
C PRO A 222 -11.31 15.31 12.48
N THR A 223 -12.36 16.10 12.21
CA THR A 223 -12.66 16.55 10.84
C THR A 223 -11.66 17.57 10.30
N ASP A 224 -10.90 18.24 11.17
CA ASP A 224 -9.97 19.31 10.81
C ASP A 224 -8.62 18.79 10.27
N PHE A 225 -8.36 17.49 10.39
CA PHE A 225 -7.18 16.84 9.83
C PHE A 225 -7.50 16.18 8.48
N SER A 226 -6.57 16.22 7.54
CA SER A 226 -6.68 15.45 6.28
C SER A 226 -6.12 14.03 6.41
N GLN A 227 -5.12 13.84 7.28
CA GLN A 227 -4.44 12.57 7.52
C GLN A 227 -5.13 11.79 8.65
N GLN A 228 -5.20 10.46 8.55
CA GLN A 228 -5.91 9.61 9.54
C GLN A 228 -5.18 9.51 10.88
N ALA A 229 -3.84 9.53 10.89
CA ALA A 229 -3.06 9.40 12.12
C ALA A 229 -3.37 10.51 13.16
N PRO A 230 -3.36 11.82 12.81
CA PRO A 230 -3.81 12.86 13.73
C PRO A 230 -5.27 12.73 14.18
N LYS A 231 -6.18 12.26 13.29
CA LYS A 231 -7.60 12.04 13.65
C LYS A 231 -7.74 10.98 14.74
N ARG A 232 -7.01 9.88 14.60
CA ARG A 232 -7.05 8.75 15.53
C ARG A 232 -6.41 9.14 16.86
N ALA A 233 -5.26 9.81 16.84
CA ALA A 233 -4.61 10.32 18.04
C ALA A 233 -5.52 11.23 18.87
N VAL A 234 -6.22 12.16 18.21
CA VAL A 234 -7.20 13.05 18.84
C VAL A 234 -8.43 12.30 19.38
N ARG A 235 -8.98 11.33 18.63
CA ARG A 235 -10.13 10.51 19.09
C ARG A 235 -9.80 9.66 20.31
N THR A 236 -8.56 9.20 20.41
CA THR A 236 -8.08 8.43 21.56
C THR A 236 -7.75 9.31 22.77
N ALA A 237 -7.19 10.50 22.53
CA ALA A 237 -6.81 11.43 23.58
C ALA A 237 -8.01 12.16 24.20
N ALA A 238 -9.00 12.56 23.39
CA ALA A 238 -10.12 13.40 23.83
C ALA A 238 -10.92 12.80 25.01
N PRO A 239 -11.34 11.52 25.02
CA PRO A 239 -12.02 10.95 26.18
C PRO A 239 -11.18 10.96 27.46
N LYS A 240 -9.86 10.74 27.36
CA LYS A 240 -8.92 10.76 28.50
C LYS A 240 -8.75 12.16 29.09
N ILE A 241 -8.89 13.18 28.25
CA ILE A 241 -8.86 14.59 28.66
C ILE A 241 -10.20 14.98 29.28
N PHE A 242 -11.32 14.61 28.66
CA PHE A 242 -12.65 15.03 29.10
C PHE A 242 -12.98 14.55 30.52
N VAL A 243 -12.57 13.34 30.88
CA VAL A 243 -12.76 12.79 32.24
C VAL A 243 -11.91 13.51 33.29
N ARG A 244 -10.82 14.17 32.89
CA ARG A 244 -9.91 14.90 33.80
C ARG A 244 -10.17 16.40 33.89
N LEU A 245 -11.06 16.93 33.05
CA LEU A 245 -11.61 18.27 33.21
C LEU A 245 -12.49 18.36 34.48
N PRO A 246 -12.71 19.56 35.05
CA PRO A 246 -13.55 19.73 36.22
C PRO A 246 -14.90 19.04 36.08
N ALA A 247 -15.35 18.35 37.13
CA ALA A 247 -16.70 17.79 37.15
C ALA A 247 -17.74 18.94 37.11
N PRO A 248 -18.81 18.83 36.30
CA PRO A 248 -19.87 19.83 36.28
C PRO A 248 -20.48 20.02 37.67
N GLY A 249 -20.61 21.28 38.10
CA GLY A 249 -21.12 21.67 39.41
C GLY A 249 -20.10 21.59 40.56
N SER A 250 -18.84 21.20 40.28
CA SER A 250 -17.77 21.26 41.29
C SER A 250 -17.43 22.70 41.68
N VAL A 251 -16.87 22.88 42.88
CA VAL A 251 -16.39 24.18 43.37
C VAL A 251 -15.37 24.78 42.38
N GLU A 252 -14.48 23.95 41.86
CA GLU A 252 -13.49 24.33 40.85
C GLU A 252 -14.16 24.80 39.55
N ALA A 253 -15.10 24.01 38.99
CA ALA A 253 -15.82 24.40 37.78
C ALA A 253 -16.63 25.69 37.97
N THR A 254 -17.12 25.95 39.18
CA THR A 254 -17.88 27.16 39.50
C THR A 254 -16.98 28.40 39.59
N GLY A 255 -15.80 28.26 40.20
CA GLY A 255 -14.79 29.33 40.22
C GLY A 255 -14.32 29.72 38.82
N ILE A 256 -13.98 28.74 37.98
CA ILE A 256 -13.56 28.99 36.59
C ILE A 256 -14.71 29.62 35.77
N ALA A 257 -15.96 29.20 35.99
CA ALA A 257 -17.11 29.80 35.32
C ALA A 257 -17.27 31.28 35.67
N GLN A 258 -17.12 31.64 36.95
CA GLN A 258 -17.20 33.02 37.41
C GLN A 258 -16.11 33.90 36.78
N ASP A 259 -14.86 33.43 36.75
CA ASP A 259 -13.75 34.16 36.13
C ASP A 259 -13.97 34.40 34.62
N ILE A 260 -14.59 33.43 33.92
CA ILE A 260 -14.95 33.56 32.50
C ILE A 260 -16.11 34.53 32.30
N ASP A 261 -17.12 34.50 33.18
CA ASP A 261 -18.31 35.36 33.10
C ASP A 261 -17.99 36.83 33.46
N ASP A 262 -16.96 37.07 34.29
CA ASP A 262 -16.45 38.42 34.65
C ASP A 262 -15.56 39.04 33.55
N ALA A 263 -15.23 38.28 32.49
CA ALA A 263 -14.45 38.72 31.33
C ALA A 263 -15.36 39.05 30.12
N PRO A 264 -14.83 39.66 29.02
CA PRO A 264 -15.57 39.83 27.79
C PRO A 264 -16.15 38.50 27.28
N PRO A 265 -17.32 38.49 26.61
CA PRO A 265 -18.10 37.28 26.38
C PRO A 265 -17.37 36.22 25.55
N TRP A 266 -17.24 35.02 26.13
CA TRP A 266 -16.71 33.82 25.49
C TRP A 266 -17.83 32.91 24.95
N PHE A 267 -17.54 32.18 23.86
CA PHE A 267 -18.48 31.25 23.24
C PHE A 267 -18.09 29.80 23.51
N PHE A 268 -19.00 29.02 24.09
CA PHE A 268 -18.85 27.58 24.31
C PHE A 268 -19.37 26.80 23.11
N ARG A 269 -18.52 25.93 22.53
CA ARG A 269 -18.74 25.28 21.23
C ARG A 269 -18.32 23.82 21.22
N SER A 270 -18.98 23.05 20.35
CA SER A 270 -18.70 21.64 20.08
C SER A 270 -17.42 21.45 19.27
N LYS A 271 -16.94 22.48 18.56
CA LYS A 271 -15.64 22.53 17.87
C LYS A 271 -15.23 23.97 17.55
N HIS A 272 -13.96 24.17 17.23
CA HIS A 272 -13.41 25.40 16.65
C HIS A 272 -13.80 25.53 15.15
N ARG A 273 -13.53 26.68 14.52
CA ARG A 273 -13.86 26.97 13.10
C ARG A 273 -15.36 26.90 12.78
N LEU A 274 -16.21 27.32 13.71
CA LEU A 274 -17.64 27.51 13.48
C LEU A 274 -17.95 28.97 13.13
N ASP A 275 -19.07 29.23 12.43
CA ASP A 275 -19.51 30.61 12.20
C ASP A 275 -19.88 31.26 13.55
N PRO A 276 -19.49 32.51 13.83
CA PRO A 276 -19.75 33.17 15.11
C PRO A 276 -21.24 33.31 15.47
N LYS A 277 -22.18 33.13 14.54
CA LYS A 277 -23.60 33.46 14.75
C LYS A 277 -24.40 32.56 15.70
N GLU A 278 -23.89 31.40 16.14
CA GLU A 278 -24.65 30.48 16.99
C GLU A 278 -23.89 30.12 18.28
N LYS A 279 -24.48 30.43 19.45
CA LYS A 279 -24.06 29.88 20.75
C LYS A 279 -24.60 28.45 20.86
N GLU A 280 -23.74 27.45 20.94
CA GLU A 280 -24.17 26.04 21.09
C GLU A 280 -24.43 25.65 22.56
N PHE A 281 -23.69 26.25 23.50
CA PHE A 281 -23.88 26.04 24.93
C PHE A 281 -23.90 27.38 25.67
N SER A 282 -24.73 27.47 26.71
CA SER A 282 -25.01 28.73 27.42
C SER A 282 -24.04 29.02 28.56
N SER A 283 -23.29 28.02 29.04
CA SER A 283 -22.39 28.13 30.19
C SER A 283 -21.27 27.08 30.14
N LEU A 284 -20.20 27.32 30.92
CA LEU A 284 -19.11 26.35 31.13
C LEU A 284 -19.64 25.00 31.67
N GLN A 285 -20.65 25.05 32.53
CA GLN A 285 -21.25 23.87 33.15
C GLN A 285 -21.95 22.97 32.13
N GLU A 286 -22.68 23.58 31.20
CA GLU A 286 -23.36 22.85 30.13
C GLU A 286 -22.34 22.25 29.15
N TRP A 287 -21.28 22.99 28.86
CA TRP A 287 -20.20 22.54 27.99
C TRP A 287 -19.39 21.37 28.59
N LEU A 288 -19.06 21.41 29.88
CA LEU A 288 -18.38 20.30 30.58
C LEU A 288 -19.26 19.04 30.62
N ARG A 289 -20.57 19.19 30.87
CA ARG A 289 -21.53 18.06 30.78
C ARG A 289 -21.54 17.46 29.38
N TYR A 290 -21.53 18.29 28.35
CA TYR A 290 -21.47 17.83 26.98
C TYR A 290 -20.19 17.03 26.72
N LEU A 291 -19.01 17.54 27.06
CA LEU A 291 -17.73 16.85 26.81
C LEU A 291 -17.64 15.49 27.51
N GLN A 292 -18.14 15.40 28.75
CA GLN A 292 -18.10 14.17 29.54
C GLN A 292 -19.18 13.15 29.16
N SER A 293 -20.19 13.56 28.37
CA SER A 293 -21.19 12.66 27.82
C SER A 293 -20.64 11.78 26.69
N ASP A 294 -21.33 10.68 26.37
CA ASP A 294 -20.97 9.83 25.23
C ASP A 294 -21.01 10.59 23.90
N ARG A 295 -21.90 11.58 23.79
CA ARG A 295 -21.98 12.46 22.61
C ARG A 295 -20.73 13.32 22.47
N GLY A 296 -20.22 13.88 23.57
CA GLY A 296 -18.98 14.65 23.59
C GLY A 296 -17.76 13.79 23.30
N LYS A 297 -17.62 12.65 23.97
CA LYS A 297 -16.54 11.66 23.73
C LYS A 297 -16.50 11.19 22.28
N LYS A 298 -17.67 10.93 21.67
CA LYS A 298 -17.77 10.55 20.25
C LYS A 298 -17.44 11.71 19.30
N ASN A 299 -17.81 12.93 19.64
CA ASN A 299 -17.46 14.12 18.86
C ASN A 299 -15.95 14.41 18.92
N ALA A 300 -15.29 14.05 20.03
CA ALA A 300 -13.85 14.20 20.27
C ALA A 300 -13.34 15.64 20.03
N ALA A 301 -14.20 16.63 20.22
CA ALA A 301 -13.92 18.05 20.01
C ALA A 301 -14.68 18.90 21.02
N GLY A 302 -14.12 20.06 21.36
CA GLY A 302 -14.71 21.00 22.28
C GLY A 302 -13.88 22.26 22.40
N THR A 303 -14.52 23.43 22.30
CA THR A 303 -13.83 24.72 22.30
C THR A 303 -14.56 25.79 23.10
N ILE A 304 -13.80 26.64 23.79
CA ILE A 304 -14.22 27.94 24.33
C ILE A 304 -13.46 29.00 23.54
N SER A 305 -14.13 29.85 22.77
CA SER A 305 -13.47 30.78 21.84
C SER A 305 -14.13 32.14 21.74
N ARG A 306 -13.35 33.14 21.33
CA ARG A 306 -13.81 34.47 20.90
C ARG A 306 -13.33 34.74 19.47
N TYR A 307 -14.05 35.62 18.77
CA TYR A 307 -13.79 35.98 17.37
C TYR A 307 -13.64 37.50 17.24
N LEU A 308 -12.66 37.94 16.44
CA LEU A 308 -12.48 39.34 16.04
C LEU A 308 -12.63 39.47 14.54
N ARG A 309 -13.39 40.48 14.07
CA ARG A 309 -13.64 40.72 12.64
C ARG A 309 -13.50 42.18 12.26
N GLY A 310 -13.10 42.43 11.02
CA GLY A 310 -13.08 43.77 10.44
C GLY A 310 -12.26 44.73 11.29
N ASP A 311 -12.84 45.89 11.56
CA ASP A 311 -12.26 46.98 12.36
C ASP A 311 -12.01 46.61 13.84
N GLU A 312 -12.70 45.60 14.39
CA GLU A 312 -12.43 45.11 15.75
C GLU A 312 -10.97 44.62 15.89
N ILE A 313 -10.38 44.09 14.81
CA ILE A 313 -9.00 43.60 14.81
C ILE A 313 -8.01 44.75 15.04
N ASP A 314 -8.25 45.91 14.40
CA ASP A 314 -7.35 47.06 14.48
C ASP A 314 -7.44 47.79 15.83
N HIS A 315 -8.52 47.57 16.57
CA HIS A 315 -8.79 48.21 17.87
C HIS A 315 -8.53 47.30 19.07
N THR A 316 -8.14 46.04 18.85
CA THR A 316 -7.90 45.06 19.92
C THR A 316 -6.42 44.87 20.17
N ASP A 317 -5.97 44.99 21.43
CA ASP A 317 -4.62 44.60 21.83
C ASP A 317 -4.55 43.07 21.97
N LEU A 318 -4.02 42.40 20.94
CA LEU A 318 -3.85 40.95 20.92
C LEU A 318 -2.93 40.44 22.04
N SER A 319 -2.01 41.27 22.55
CA SER A 319 -1.13 40.91 23.66
C SER A 319 -1.91 40.85 24.99
N GLU A 320 -2.85 41.77 25.19
CA GLU A 320 -3.74 41.78 26.35
C GLU A 320 -4.77 40.63 26.29
N GLU A 321 -5.30 40.34 25.11
CA GLU A 321 -6.20 39.19 24.90
C GLU A 321 -5.50 37.86 25.18
N VAL A 322 -4.24 37.70 24.74
CA VAL A 322 -3.40 36.54 25.06
C VAL A 322 -3.13 36.44 26.56
N ALA A 323 -2.82 37.55 27.24
CA ALA A 323 -2.62 37.55 28.69
C ALA A 323 -3.89 37.17 29.45
N THR A 324 -5.05 37.65 28.99
CA THR A 324 -6.36 37.29 29.54
C THR A 324 -6.66 35.81 29.32
N MET A 325 -6.37 35.28 28.13
CA MET A 325 -6.54 33.86 27.80
C MET A 325 -5.71 32.95 28.72
N ALA A 326 -4.44 33.31 28.97
CA ALA A 326 -3.57 32.57 29.89
C ALA A 326 -4.18 32.52 31.30
N ARG A 327 -4.60 33.67 31.85
CA ARG A 327 -5.21 33.76 33.19
C ARG A 327 -6.48 32.93 33.32
N LEU A 328 -7.37 32.98 32.33
CA LEU A 328 -8.68 32.33 32.41
C LEU A 328 -8.62 30.81 32.23
N PHE A 329 -7.75 30.31 31.33
CA PHE A 329 -7.78 28.91 30.93
C PHE A 329 -6.60 28.08 31.46
N GLU A 330 -5.63 28.68 32.14
CA GLU A 330 -4.54 27.93 32.79
C GLU A 330 -5.06 26.83 33.73
N PRO A 331 -6.11 27.03 34.56
CA PRO A 331 -6.69 25.96 35.39
C PRO A 331 -7.28 24.76 34.60
N LEU A 332 -7.61 24.96 33.32
CA LEU A 332 -8.07 23.91 32.42
C LEU A 332 -6.92 23.25 31.65
N LEU A 333 -5.73 23.88 31.62
CA LEU A 333 -4.56 23.47 30.83
C LEU A 333 -3.46 22.80 31.69
N ASP A 334 -3.08 23.38 32.84
CA ASP A 334 -2.08 22.81 33.77
C ASP A 334 -2.75 21.84 34.75
N ARG A 335 -2.75 20.55 34.40
CA ARG A 335 -3.31 19.45 35.20
C ARG A 335 -2.42 18.22 35.10
N GLU A 336 -2.57 17.29 36.05
CA GLU A 336 -1.91 15.98 35.96
C GLU A 336 -2.59 15.09 34.91
N TRP A 337 -2.15 15.19 33.67
CA TRP A 337 -2.76 14.48 32.54
C TRP A 337 -2.44 12.98 32.49
N HIS A 338 -1.40 12.55 33.20
CA HIS A 338 -0.91 11.16 33.17
C HIS A 338 -1.05 10.42 34.51
N ALA A 339 -1.66 11.04 35.52
CA ALA A 339 -1.92 10.36 36.80
C ALA A 339 -2.89 9.17 36.64
N ARG A 340 -2.62 8.09 37.38
CA ARG A 340 -3.53 6.93 37.50
C ARG A 340 -4.84 7.40 38.12
N LEU A 341 -5.96 7.12 37.47
CA LEU A 341 -7.28 7.41 38.02
C LEU A 341 -7.46 6.60 39.31
N ARG A 342 -7.38 7.26 40.47
CA ARG A 342 -7.86 6.69 41.74
C ARG A 342 -9.38 6.81 41.75
N GLY A 343 -10.07 5.70 41.98
CA GLY A 343 -11.50 5.69 42.26
C GLY A 343 -12.37 5.20 41.10
N VAL A 344 -12.42 3.88 40.93
CA VAL A 344 -13.69 3.15 40.74
C VAL A 344 -13.57 1.92 41.63
N GLU A 345 -13.89 2.10 42.92
CA GLU A 345 -14.02 0.99 43.87
C GLU A 345 -15.30 0.20 43.58
N GLY A 346 -15.19 -1.12 43.64
CA GLY A 346 -16.36 -1.98 43.77
C GLY A 346 -16.16 -3.40 43.24
N VAL A 347 -15.18 -4.15 43.76
CA VAL A 347 -15.34 -5.53 44.27
C VAL A 347 -14.12 -5.83 45.17
N GLU A 348 -14.38 -5.69 46.46
CA GLU A 348 -13.86 -6.41 47.63
C GLU A 348 -12.37 -6.81 47.71
N ALA A 349 -11.68 -6.10 48.61
CA ALA A 349 -10.55 -6.58 49.35
C ALA A 349 -10.92 -7.76 50.25
N ASN A 350 -10.12 -8.83 50.21
CA ASN A 350 -9.71 -9.52 51.43
C ASN A 350 -8.50 -10.41 51.13
N GLN A 351 -7.52 -10.36 52.06
CA GLN A 351 -6.39 -11.27 52.27
C GLN A 351 -5.00 -10.73 51.92
N GLU A 352 -4.60 -9.66 52.62
CA GLU A 352 -3.25 -9.60 53.18
C GLU A 352 -3.22 -10.52 54.42
N LEU A 353 -2.83 -11.79 54.27
CA LEU A 353 -2.34 -12.66 55.38
C LEU A 353 -1.88 -14.05 54.94
N LEU A 354 -1.20 -14.22 53.79
CA LEU A 354 -0.47 -15.47 53.49
C LEU A 354 0.83 -15.18 52.72
N VAL A 355 1.63 -14.24 53.25
CA VAL A 355 3.02 -14.04 52.82
C VAL A 355 3.84 -15.16 53.44
N GLU A 356 4.07 -16.25 52.68
CA GLU A 356 5.34 -17.01 52.62
C GLU A 356 5.24 -18.29 51.76
N GLU A 357 4.05 -18.74 51.34
CA GLU A 357 3.90 -19.96 50.49
C GLU A 357 3.70 -19.68 48.97
N GLU A 358 3.32 -18.46 48.57
CA GLU A 358 3.01 -18.14 47.15
C GLU A 358 4.24 -17.98 46.23
N SER A 359 5.45 -17.94 46.79
CA SER A 359 6.67 -17.66 46.01
C SER A 359 7.09 -18.78 45.05
N MET A 360 6.59 -20.01 45.23
CA MET A 360 6.87 -21.14 44.34
C MET A 360 5.77 -21.42 43.30
N GLU A 361 4.53 -20.98 43.48
CA GLU A 361 3.45 -21.16 42.49
C GLU A 361 3.41 -20.05 41.42
N LEU A 362 3.97 -18.86 41.70
CA LEU A 362 3.99 -17.73 40.76
C LEU A 362 4.96 -17.92 39.58
N GLU A 363 5.98 -18.76 39.70
CA GLU A 363 6.93 -19.03 38.61
C GLU A 363 6.31 -19.80 37.45
N GLY A 364 5.23 -20.57 37.70
CA GLY A 364 4.51 -21.34 36.68
C GLY A 364 3.34 -20.61 36.01
N ARG A 365 2.98 -19.39 36.47
CA ARG A 365 1.82 -18.64 35.93
C ARG A 365 2.19 -17.55 34.91
N THR A 366 3.48 -17.26 34.70
CA THR A 366 3.94 -16.15 33.84
C THR A 366 5.09 -16.55 32.91
N GLU A 367 5.18 -17.85 32.58
CA GLU A 367 6.25 -18.39 31.75
C GLU A 367 6.27 -17.76 30.35
N PHE A 368 5.11 -17.54 29.71
CA PHE A 368 5.02 -16.85 28.43
C PHE A 368 5.59 -15.43 28.52
N ALA A 369 5.12 -14.63 29.47
CA ALA A 369 5.57 -13.25 29.64
C ALA A 369 7.08 -13.18 29.93
N ARG A 370 7.60 -14.08 30.76
CA ARG A 370 9.02 -14.20 31.08
C ARG A 370 9.84 -14.56 29.84
N LEU A 371 9.42 -15.56 29.07
CA LEU A 371 10.11 -16.02 27.86
C LEU A 371 10.05 -15.00 26.74
N LEU A 372 8.92 -14.32 26.53
CA LEU A 372 8.78 -13.27 25.53
C LEU A 372 9.65 -12.06 25.86
N ARG A 373 9.72 -11.61 27.12
CA ARG A 373 10.65 -10.56 27.56
C ARG A 373 12.11 -10.98 27.33
N LYS A 374 12.47 -12.19 27.73
CA LYS A 374 13.82 -12.74 27.52
C LYS A 374 14.18 -12.79 26.04
N PHE A 375 13.25 -13.19 25.17
CA PHE A 375 13.42 -13.17 23.73
C PHE A 375 13.64 -11.75 23.20
N MET A 376 12.80 -10.78 23.58
CA MET A 376 12.93 -9.38 23.16
C MET A 376 14.26 -8.76 23.58
N ASP A 377 14.69 -8.99 24.82
CA ASP A 377 15.96 -8.48 25.32
C ASP A 377 17.17 -9.12 24.62
N THR A 378 17.11 -10.44 24.39
CA THR A 378 18.16 -11.15 23.67
C THR A 378 18.24 -10.68 22.21
N PHE A 379 17.09 -10.55 21.55
CA PHE A 379 17.00 -10.05 20.19
C PHE A 379 17.51 -8.60 20.07
N ARG A 380 17.14 -7.72 21.00
CA ARG A 380 17.62 -6.32 21.06
C ARG A 380 19.15 -6.25 21.11
N ARG A 381 19.79 -7.07 21.95
CA ARG A 381 21.26 -7.13 22.05
C ARG A 381 21.91 -7.74 20.81
N ARG A 382 21.33 -8.81 20.25
CA ARG A 382 21.95 -9.57 19.14
C ARG A 382 21.82 -8.86 17.79
N ARG A 383 20.74 -8.09 17.56
CA ARG A 383 20.50 -7.43 16.28
C ARG A 383 21.49 -6.31 15.93
N GLU A 384 22.31 -5.88 16.88
CA GLU A 384 23.42 -4.93 16.67
C GLU A 384 24.67 -5.60 16.05
N GLY A 385 24.75 -6.93 16.10
CA GLY A 385 25.86 -7.73 15.58
C GLY A 385 25.55 -8.49 14.28
N PRO A 386 26.46 -9.36 13.80
CA PRO A 386 26.23 -10.16 12.60
C PRO A 386 25.04 -11.11 12.80
N PHE A 387 24.30 -11.35 11.71
CA PHE A 387 23.11 -12.21 11.75
C PHE A 387 23.49 -13.65 12.13
N THR A 388 22.96 -14.13 13.26
CA THR A 388 23.05 -15.53 13.69
C THR A 388 21.88 -15.87 14.61
N THR A 389 21.30 -17.05 14.40
CA THR A 389 20.24 -17.60 15.25
C THR A 389 20.78 -18.67 16.21
N GLU A 390 22.10 -18.85 16.29
CA GLU A 390 22.74 -19.83 17.17
C GLU A 390 22.93 -19.31 18.62
N GLY A 391 23.20 -20.24 19.53
CA GLY A 391 23.45 -19.93 20.94
C GLY A 391 22.20 -19.45 21.68
N GLU A 392 22.35 -18.39 22.47
CA GLU A 392 21.34 -17.86 23.39
C GLU A 392 20.02 -17.47 22.70
N LEU A 393 20.09 -16.81 21.54
CA LEU A 393 18.88 -16.42 20.78
C LEU A 393 18.14 -17.65 20.25
N GLY A 394 18.88 -18.65 19.76
CA GLY A 394 18.30 -19.91 19.32
C GLY A 394 17.61 -20.66 20.46
N SER A 395 18.17 -20.63 21.67
CA SER A 395 17.48 -21.20 22.84
C SER A 395 16.21 -20.44 23.19
N THR A 396 16.22 -19.11 23.26
CA THR A 396 15.01 -18.34 23.61
C THR A 396 13.91 -18.48 22.57
N MET A 397 14.26 -18.60 21.28
CA MET A 397 13.30 -18.91 20.22
C MET A 397 12.68 -20.30 20.38
N ARG A 398 13.46 -21.32 20.78
CA ARG A 398 12.94 -22.67 21.04
C ARG A 398 12.06 -22.71 22.28
N ASP A 399 12.52 -22.12 23.38
CA ASP A 399 11.77 -22.08 24.64
C ASP A 399 10.41 -21.39 24.44
N LEU A 400 10.37 -20.26 23.74
CA LEU A 400 9.13 -19.52 23.46
C LEU A 400 8.20 -20.28 22.49
N ARG A 401 8.77 -20.96 21.50
CA ARG A 401 8.01 -21.85 20.60
C ARG A 401 7.35 -22.98 21.39
N ASP A 402 8.12 -23.65 22.25
CA ASP A 402 7.66 -24.83 23.00
C ASP A 402 6.61 -24.41 24.03
N CYS A 403 6.83 -23.31 24.76
CA CYS A 403 5.84 -22.71 25.66
C CYS A 403 4.49 -22.45 24.96
N LEU A 404 4.50 -21.78 23.80
CA LEU A 404 3.26 -21.53 23.04
C LEU A 404 2.65 -22.81 22.45
N GLN A 405 3.46 -23.80 22.07
CA GLN A 405 2.99 -25.07 21.52
C GLN A 405 2.31 -25.94 22.59
N ASP A 406 2.76 -25.83 23.84
CA ASP A 406 2.27 -26.59 24.99
C ASP A 406 1.05 -25.93 25.67
N LEU A 407 0.74 -24.66 25.37
CA LEU A 407 -0.48 -24.01 25.85
C LEU A 407 -1.72 -24.88 25.53
N PRO A 408 -2.66 -25.07 26.48
CA PRO A 408 -3.82 -25.94 26.28
C PRO A 408 -4.63 -25.66 25.00
N CYS A 409 -4.82 -24.38 24.65
CA CYS A 409 -5.51 -23.98 23.42
C CYS A 409 -4.78 -24.43 22.13
N VAL A 410 -3.45 -24.48 22.14
CA VAL A 410 -2.65 -24.86 20.98
C VAL A 410 -2.44 -26.36 20.91
N SER A 411 -2.10 -27.00 22.03
CA SER A 411 -1.87 -28.46 22.09
C SER A 411 -3.14 -29.28 21.81
N ALA A 412 -4.33 -28.74 22.09
CA ALA A 412 -5.61 -29.33 21.70
C ALA A 412 -5.81 -29.38 20.17
N ARG A 413 -5.04 -28.61 19.39
CA ARG A 413 -5.14 -28.48 17.93
C ARG A 413 -3.89 -29.07 17.24
N PRO A 414 -3.87 -30.38 16.92
CA PRO A 414 -2.65 -31.06 16.45
C PRO A 414 -2.11 -30.55 15.10
N ASN A 415 -2.96 -29.85 14.34
CA ASN A 415 -2.65 -29.28 13.02
C ASN A 415 -1.86 -27.97 13.09
N ILE A 416 -1.76 -27.36 14.29
CA ILE A 416 -1.06 -26.10 14.48
C ILE A 416 0.42 -26.36 14.78
N ARG A 417 1.29 -25.58 14.13
CA ARG A 417 2.74 -25.55 14.38
C ARG A 417 3.20 -24.13 14.65
N VAL A 418 3.86 -23.93 15.79
CA VAL A 418 4.46 -22.65 16.16
C VAL A 418 5.81 -22.47 15.46
N LYS A 419 6.04 -21.32 14.84
CA LYS A 419 7.32 -20.93 14.23
C LYS A 419 7.73 -19.53 14.69
N VAL A 420 9.00 -19.35 15.02
CA VAL A 420 9.58 -18.06 15.40
C VAL A 420 10.57 -17.61 14.32
N SER A 421 10.54 -16.33 13.95
CA SER A 421 11.45 -15.75 12.96
C SER A 421 11.99 -14.39 13.40
N VAL A 422 13.28 -14.20 13.18
CA VAL A 422 14.03 -12.96 13.40
C VAL A 422 14.67 -12.44 12.11
N GLY A 423 14.17 -12.92 10.96
CA GLY A 423 14.71 -12.67 9.63
C GLY A 423 15.43 -13.89 9.04
N GLN A 424 15.77 -13.84 7.76
CA GLN A 424 16.47 -14.90 7.04
C GLN A 424 17.69 -14.29 6.32
N GLY A 425 18.89 -14.50 6.86
CA GLY A 425 20.13 -13.93 6.33
C GLY A 425 20.40 -12.47 6.71
N SER A 426 19.38 -11.74 7.17
CA SER A 426 19.50 -10.40 7.75
C SER A 426 18.48 -10.21 8.88
N TRP A 427 18.79 -9.36 9.85
CA TRP A 427 17.86 -9.04 10.93
C TRP A 427 16.60 -8.36 10.39
N THR A 428 15.44 -8.92 10.72
CA THR A 428 14.17 -8.22 10.50
C THR A 428 14.01 -7.10 11.52
N LYS A 429 13.31 -6.02 11.13
CA LYS A 429 12.90 -5.00 12.09
C LYS A 429 11.69 -5.43 12.91
N THR A 430 10.86 -6.30 12.35
CA THR A 430 9.62 -6.82 12.95
C THR A 430 9.73 -8.34 13.08
N PRO A 431 10.29 -8.86 14.19
CA PRO A 431 10.31 -10.30 14.42
C PRO A 431 8.91 -10.79 14.74
N TRP A 432 8.67 -12.08 14.48
CA TRP A 432 7.33 -12.64 14.60
C TRP A 432 7.31 -14.08 15.09
N ILE A 433 6.18 -14.47 15.68
CA ILE A 433 5.90 -15.82 16.16
C ILE A 433 4.54 -16.25 15.58
N ALA A 434 4.56 -17.13 14.58
CA ALA A 434 3.37 -17.55 13.85
C ALA A 434 2.88 -18.92 14.31
N LEU A 435 1.56 -19.07 14.44
CA LEU A 435 0.84 -20.30 14.66
C LEU A 435 0.19 -20.71 13.34
N LEU A 436 0.82 -21.66 12.66
CA LEU A 436 0.44 -22.07 11.31
C LEU A 436 -0.42 -23.33 11.38
N ASP A 437 -1.68 -23.22 10.99
CA ASP A 437 -2.60 -24.34 10.89
C ASP A 437 -2.49 -25.00 9.52
N ALA A 438 -2.09 -26.28 9.49
CA ALA A 438 -1.89 -27.03 8.25
C ALA A 438 -3.17 -27.18 7.39
N ARG A 439 -4.36 -26.93 7.95
CA ARG A 439 -5.63 -26.89 7.19
C ARG A 439 -5.73 -25.67 6.27
N GLU A 440 -5.04 -24.58 6.59
CA GLU A 440 -5.05 -23.31 5.84
C GLU A 440 -3.68 -23.04 5.21
N THR A 441 -2.60 -23.05 6.00
CA THR A 441 -1.26 -22.69 5.52
C THR A 441 -0.13 -23.28 6.35
N THR A 442 1.00 -23.55 5.71
CA THR A 442 2.27 -23.98 6.33
C THR A 442 3.38 -22.93 6.21
N SER A 443 3.06 -21.75 5.66
CA SER A 443 3.97 -20.64 5.40
C SER A 443 3.32 -19.29 5.74
N THR A 444 4.08 -18.33 6.25
CA THR A 444 3.60 -16.95 6.49
C THR A 444 3.47 -16.12 5.21
N GLN A 445 3.88 -16.67 4.06
CA GLN A 445 3.85 -16.01 2.76
C GLN A 445 2.49 -16.10 2.06
N ARG A 446 1.57 -16.95 2.55
CA ARG A 446 0.23 -17.17 1.98
C ARG A 446 -0.78 -17.62 3.04
N GLY A 447 -2.06 -17.51 2.71
CA GLY A 447 -3.17 -17.92 3.58
C GLY A 447 -3.30 -17.03 4.82
N ARG A 448 -4.32 -17.29 5.64
CA ARG A 448 -4.46 -16.66 6.95
C ARG A 448 -3.70 -17.45 8.01
N TYR A 449 -3.33 -16.78 9.10
CA TYR A 449 -2.70 -17.43 10.24
C TYR A 449 -2.74 -16.50 11.45
N ILE A 450 -2.63 -17.09 12.64
CA ILE A 450 -2.42 -16.33 13.87
C ILE A 450 -0.93 -16.03 14.01
N VAL A 451 -0.57 -14.78 14.31
CA VAL A 451 0.83 -14.37 14.48
C VAL A 451 0.97 -13.27 15.53
N PHE A 452 1.98 -13.43 16.38
CA PHE A 452 2.51 -12.36 17.21
C PHE A 452 3.50 -11.54 16.39
N LEU A 453 3.21 -10.27 16.15
CA LEU A 453 4.08 -9.32 15.45
C LEU A 453 4.68 -8.36 16.47
N LEU A 454 6.00 -8.29 16.55
CA LEU A 454 6.68 -7.38 17.47
C LEU A 454 7.04 -6.09 16.73
N ALA A 455 6.67 -4.95 17.29
CA ALA A 455 7.01 -3.63 16.74
C ALA A 455 8.54 -3.41 16.69
N GLU A 456 9.01 -2.51 15.82
CA GLU A 456 10.44 -2.25 15.60
C GLU A 456 11.22 -1.88 16.88
N ASP A 457 10.57 -1.13 17.76
CA ASP A 457 11.12 -0.70 19.05
C ASP A 457 11.02 -1.77 20.16
N LEU A 458 10.33 -2.88 19.88
CA LEU A 458 10.02 -3.95 20.82
C LEU A 458 9.23 -3.46 22.05
N SER A 459 8.51 -2.34 21.95
CA SER A 459 7.64 -1.84 23.02
C SER A 459 6.29 -2.55 23.02
N ARG A 460 5.85 -3.03 21.86
CA ARG A 460 4.54 -3.64 21.63
C ARG A 460 4.67 -4.97 20.91
N THR A 461 3.81 -5.91 21.28
CA THR A 461 3.56 -7.16 20.56
C THR A 461 2.10 -7.21 20.18
N TYR A 462 1.79 -7.48 18.92
CA TYR A 462 0.41 -7.61 18.45
C TYR A 462 0.07 -9.07 18.26
N LEU A 463 -0.93 -9.60 18.97
CA LEU A 463 -1.55 -10.88 18.64
C LEU A 463 -2.54 -10.65 17.49
N THR A 464 -2.26 -11.19 16.32
CA THR A 464 -3.01 -10.88 15.11
C THR A 464 -3.57 -12.12 14.42
N LEU A 465 -4.74 -11.98 13.82
CA LEU A 465 -5.16 -12.79 12.68
C LEU A 465 -4.75 -12.04 11.41
N ASN A 466 -3.77 -12.59 10.70
CA ASN A 466 -3.10 -11.92 9.59
C ASN A 466 -3.09 -12.80 8.33
N GLN A 467 -2.63 -12.23 7.23
CA GLN A 467 -2.63 -12.80 5.89
C GLN A 467 -1.24 -12.73 5.25
N GLY A 468 -0.88 -13.76 4.50
CA GLY A 468 0.39 -13.80 3.77
C GLY A 468 0.35 -13.01 2.46
N MET A 469 1.18 -11.97 2.34
CA MET A 469 1.18 -11.04 1.19
C MET A 469 2.05 -11.48 0.02
N THR A 470 3.12 -12.23 0.30
CA THR A 470 4.20 -12.49 -0.68
C THR A 470 3.69 -13.19 -1.95
N GLU A 471 2.86 -14.23 -1.81
CA GLU A 471 2.29 -14.94 -2.98
C GLU A 471 1.28 -14.06 -3.74
N LEU A 472 0.49 -13.25 -3.03
CA LEU A 472 -0.47 -12.33 -3.64
C LEU A 472 0.23 -11.25 -4.47
N VAL A 473 1.33 -10.69 -3.98
CA VAL A 473 2.13 -9.68 -4.71
C VAL A 473 2.77 -10.28 -5.95
N SER A 474 3.23 -11.55 -5.88
CA SER A 474 3.74 -12.29 -7.04
C SER A 474 2.69 -12.39 -8.15
N ARG A 475 1.44 -12.71 -7.77
CA ARG A 475 0.34 -12.98 -8.70
C ARG A 475 -0.38 -11.73 -9.23
N LEU A 476 -0.59 -10.72 -8.38
CA LEU A 476 -1.48 -9.58 -8.64
C LEU A 476 -0.75 -8.21 -8.66
N GLY A 477 0.56 -8.21 -8.39
CA GLY A 477 1.32 -6.99 -8.11
C GLY A 477 0.97 -6.37 -6.74
N GLN A 478 1.76 -5.40 -6.28
CA GLN A 478 1.61 -4.82 -4.93
C GLN A 478 0.19 -4.27 -4.70
N ARG A 479 -0.34 -3.52 -5.67
CA ARG A 479 -1.66 -2.91 -5.56
C ARG A 479 -2.78 -3.96 -5.53
N GLY A 480 -2.76 -4.92 -6.44
CA GLY A 480 -3.78 -5.97 -6.49
C GLY A 480 -3.73 -6.90 -5.28
N ALA A 481 -2.54 -7.13 -4.72
CA ALA A 481 -2.38 -7.90 -3.48
C ALA A 481 -3.01 -7.18 -2.28
N VAL A 482 -2.76 -5.88 -2.13
CA VAL A 482 -3.39 -5.05 -1.09
C VAL A 482 -4.91 -5.07 -1.23
N GLU A 483 -5.43 -4.86 -2.45
CA GLU A 483 -6.87 -4.88 -2.74
C GLU A 483 -7.50 -6.23 -2.37
N GLU A 484 -6.85 -7.35 -2.67
CA GLU A 484 -7.34 -8.70 -2.33
C GLU A 484 -7.30 -8.97 -0.82
N MET A 485 -6.23 -8.59 -0.12
CA MET A 485 -6.12 -8.73 1.33
C MET A 485 -7.19 -7.92 2.06
N HIS A 486 -7.49 -6.73 1.54
CA HIS A 486 -8.55 -5.86 2.05
C HIS A 486 -9.91 -6.52 1.86
N ARG A 487 -10.18 -7.08 0.68
CA ARG A 487 -11.41 -7.81 0.40
C ARG A 487 -11.61 -8.98 1.36
N VAL A 488 -10.57 -9.79 1.58
CA VAL A 488 -10.63 -10.93 2.51
C VAL A 488 -10.83 -10.47 3.96
N ALA A 489 -10.15 -9.40 4.39
CA ALA A 489 -10.34 -8.83 5.73
C ALA A 489 -11.76 -8.30 5.94
N GLU A 490 -12.32 -7.57 4.96
CA GLU A 490 -13.68 -7.05 4.99
C GLU A 490 -14.74 -8.17 5.02
N GLN A 491 -14.49 -9.29 4.34
CA GLN A 491 -15.36 -10.47 4.41
C GLN A 491 -15.23 -11.26 5.71
N SER A 492 -14.02 -11.29 6.30
CA SER A 492 -13.76 -12.06 7.52
C SER A 492 -14.26 -11.37 8.79
N ARG A 493 -14.14 -10.03 8.89
CA ARG A 493 -14.47 -9.27 10.12
C ARG A 493 -15.90 -9.45 10.64
N PRO A 494 -16.96 -9.45 9.81
CA PRO A 494 -18.32 -9.71 10.28
C PRO A 494 -18.52 -11.09 10.89
N LEU A 495 -17.63 -12.05 10.60
CA LEU A 495 -17.71 -13.43 11.03
C LEU A 495 -16.99 -13.70 12.35
N ILE A 496 -16.23 -12.72 12.85
CA ILE A 496 -15.37 -12.82 14.02
C ILE A 496 -15.62 -11.66 15.01
N LEU A 497 -16.81 -11.06 14.98
CA LEU A 497 -17.17 -9.91 15.82
C LEU A 497 -17.02 -10.19 17.32
N GLU A 498 -17.12 -11.46 17.73
CA GLU A 498 -16.88 -11.89 19.10
C GLU A 498 -15.45 -11.64 19.59
N LEU A 499 -14.49 -11.38 18.70
CA LEU A 499 -13.14 -10.98 19.09
C LEU A 499 -13.10 -9.56 19.69
N LEU A 500 -14.14 -8.74 19.51
CA LEU A 500 -14.25 -7.42 20.16
C LEU A 500 -14.32 -7.54 21.68
N ASP A 501 -14.99 -8.57 22.21
CA ASP A 501 -15.19 -8.78 23.66
C ASP A 501 -13.89 -8.99 24.45
N PRO A 502 -12.96 -9.88 24.01
CA PRO A 502 -11.65 -10.00 24.65
C PRO A 502 -10.74 -8.80 24.37
N GLY A 503 -11.13 -7.84 23.52
CA GLY A 503 -10.39 -6.61 23.25
C GLY A 503 -9.56 -6.61 21.97
N PHE A 504 -9.88 -7.45 20.97
CA PHE A 504 -9.30 -7.29 19.64
C PHE A 504 -9.93 -6.11 18.91
N THR A 505 -9.14 -5.50 18.05
CA THR A 505 -9.55 -4.50 17.07
C THR A 505 -9.68 -5.15 15.70
N LEU A 506 -10.80 -4.91 15.02
CA LEU A 506 -11.13 -5.45 13.70
C LEU A 506 -11.01 -4.36 12.64
N ASP A 507 -9.81 -3.81 12.48
CA ASP A 507 -9.49 -2.82 11.45
C ASP A 507 -8.07 -3.07 10.88
N ARG A 508 -7.57 -2.13 10.07
CA ARG A 508 -6.24 -2.19 9.43
C ARG A 508 -5.23 -1.25 10.10
N ASP A 509 -5.55 -0.73 11.28
CA ASP A 509 -4.79 0.36 11.89
C ASP A 509 -3.74 -0.15 12.89
N ILE A 510 -3.27 -1.39 12.72
CA ILE A 510 -2.07 -1.89 13.40
C ILE A 510 -0.86 -1.04 12.96
N ASP A 511 0.06 -0.76 13.90
CA ASP A 511 1.27 0.02 13.63
C ASP A 511 2.47 -0.72 14.22
N LEU A 512 3.34 -1.23 13.35
CA LEU A 512 4.55 -1.94 13.75
C LEU A 512 5.74 -1.00 13.96
N GLY A 513 5.53 0.32 13.81
CA GLY A 513 6.55 1.35 14.03
C GLY A 513 7.71 1.27 13.04
N SER A 514 7.49 0.68 11.85
CA SER A 514 8.55 0.39 10.89
C SER A 514 8.17 0.80 9.47
N GLU A 515 9.05 1.57 8.82
CA GLU A 515 8.88 1.97 7.42
C GLU A 515 9.26 0.85 6.42
N THR A 516 9.64 -0.33 6.91
CA THR A 516 10.03 -1.45 6.05
C THR A 516 8.85 -1.97 5.23
N ALA A 517 9.11 -2.48 4.03
CA ALA A 517 8.08 -3.08 3.19
C ALA A 517 7.43 -4.30 3.87
N ALA A 518 8.21 -5.08 4.61
CA ALA A 518 7.70 -6.24 5.35
C ALA A 518 6.69 -5.84 6.44
N ALA A 519 6.99 -4.81 7.24
CA ALA A 519 6.08 -4.29 8.25
C ALA A 519 4.78 -3.77 7.63
N ARG A 520 4.88 -2.95 6.57
CA ARG A 520 3.70 -2.48 5.83
C ARG A 520 2.85 -3.63 5.29
N ASN A 521 3.48 -4.69 4.78
CA ASN A 521 2.75 -5.86 4.30
C ASN A 521 2.00 -6.59 5.43
N TYR A 522 2.58 -6.68 6.63
CA TYR A 522 1.88 -7.21 7.80
C TYR A 522 0.72 -6.31 8.25
N GLU A 523 0.90 -5.00 8.18
CA GLU A 523 -0.16 -4.03 8.50
C GLU A 523 -1.33 -4.15 7.52
N GLU A 524 -1.06 -4.19 6.22
CA GLU A 524 -2.07 -4.35 5.17
C GLU A 524 -2.79 -5.72 5.21
N GLY A 525 -2.08 -6.77 5.62
CA GLY A 525 -2.62 -8.13 5.75
C GLY A 525 -3.51 -8.35 6.98
N THR A 526 -3.55 -7.40 7.92
CA THR A 526 -4.21 -7.59 9.21
C THR A 526 -5.74 -7.63 9.10
N ILE A 527 -6.33 -8.72 9.61
CA ILE A 527 -7.79 -8.89 9.69
C ILE A 527 -8.28 -8.38 11.04
N ALA A 528 -7.65 -8.84 12.13
CA ALA A 528 -7.92 -8.43 13.50
C ALA A 528 -6.62 -8.50 14.33
N TYR A 529 -6.50 -7.66 15.35
CA TYR A 529 -5.34 -7.64 16.22
C TYR A 529 -5.66 -7.23 17.66
N MET A 530 -4.86 -7.67 18.61
CA MET A 530 -4.84 -7.22 20.00
C MET A 530 -3.44 -6.72 20.33
N GLU A 531 -3.36 -5.54 20.96
CA GLU A 531 -2.10 -4.95 21.39
C GLU A 531 -1.72 -5.43 22.79
N LEU A 532 -0.52 -6.01 22.91
CA LEU A 532 0.10 -6.42 24.16
C LEU A 532 1.33 -5.54 24.41
N LEU A 533 1.26 -4.71 25.46
CA LEU A 533 2.38 -3.85 25.84
C LEU A 533 3.47 -4.70 26.52
N SER A 534 4.73 -4.51 26.14
CA SER A 534 5.84 -5.31 26.66
C SER A 534 6.07 -5.13 28.18
N GLU A 535 5.70 -3.95 28.69
CA GLU A 535 5.69 -3.62 30.11
C GLU A 535 4.56 -4.32 30.89
N ASN A 536 3.47 -4.69 30.21
CA ASN A 536 2.29 -5.32 30.82
C ASN A 536 1.81 -6.52 29.98
N LEU A 537 2.71 -7.49 29.77
CA LEU A 537 2.36 -8.74 29.10
C LEU A 537 1.41 -9.58 29.96
N PRO A 538 0.41 -10.23 29.35
CA PRO A 538 -0.53 -11.10 30.06
C PRO A 538 0.19 -12.31 30.67
N ASP A 539 -0.38 -12.82 31.76
CA ASP A 539 0.00 -14.10 32.34
C ASP A 539 -0.45 -15.28 31.45
N ASP A 540 -0.01 -16.50 31.79
CA ASP A 540 -0.19 -17.68 30.95
C ASP A 540 -1.67 -18.06 30.78
N GLN A 541 -2.49 -17.80 31.80
CA GLN A 541 -3.94 -18.03 31.76
C GLN A 541 -4.64 -17.02 30.84
N THR A 542 -4.28 -15.75 30.96
CA THR A 542 -4.84 -14.65 30.16
C THR A 542 -4.45 -14.79 28.70
N ILE A 543 -3.16 -15.09 28.40
CA ILE A 543 -2.74 -15.29 27.01
C ILE A 543 -3.38 -16.54 26.40
N ASN A 544 -3.51 -17.63 27.15
CA ASN A 544 -4.23 -18.81 26.70
C ASN A 544 -5.70 -18.48 26.38
N THR A 545 -6.34 -17.62 27.16
CA THR A 545 -7.72 -17.18 26.92
C THR A 545 -7.84 -16.32 25.66
N HIS A 546 -6.95 -15.33 25.47
CA HIS A 546 -6.94 -14.50 24.27
C HIS A 546 -6.62 -15.31 23.01
N LEU A 547 -5.69 -16.25 23.12
CA LEU A 547 -5.28 -17.13 22.02
C LEU A 547 -6.37 -18.15 21.69
N GLU A 548 -7.07 -18.72 22.68
CA GLU A 548 -8.24 -19.57 22.46
C GLU A 548 -9.34 -18.81 21.71
N SER A 549 -9.66 -17.57 22.12
CA SER A 549 -10.63 -16.73 21.40
C SER A 549 -10.21 -16.50 19.94
N ALA A 550 -8.95 -16.15 19.70
CA ALA A 550 -8.41 -15.97 18.35
C ALA A 550 -8.43 -17.27 17.53
N LEU A 551 -8.09 -18.41 18.14
CA LEU A 551 -8.09 -19.72 17.50
C LEU A 551 -9.50 -20.24 17.23
N LEU A 552 -10.49 -19.96 18.09
CA LEU A 552 -11.90 -20.29 17.83
C LEU A 552 -12.49 -19.45 16.70
N ALA A 553 -12.16 -18.15 16.65
CA ALA A 553 -12.52 -17.29 15.53
C ALA A 553 -11.85 -17.76 14.23
N TYR A 554 -10.58 -18.16 14.30
CA TYR A 554 -9.85 -18.70 13.17
C TYR A 554 -10.38 -20.07 12.73
N ASP A 555 -10.70 -20.97 13.66
CA ASP A 555 -11.38 -22.24 13.42
C ASP A 555 -12.71 -22.01 12.74
N ARG A 556 -13.48 -20.99 13.14
CA ARG A 556 -14.73 -20.62 12.46
C ARG A 556 -14.50 -20.10 11.05
N LEU A 557 -13.45 -19.35 10.78
CA LEU A 557 -13.13 -18.91 9.42
C LEU A 557 -12.71 -20.10 8.55
N ILE A 558 -11.89 -21.02 9.07
CA ILE A 558 -11.53 -22.26 8.38
C ILE A 558 -12.75 -23.15 8.18
N ALA A 559 -13.54 -23.37 9.24
CA ALA A 559 -14.73 -24.21 9.22
C ALA A 559 -15.83 -23.59 8.36
N ARG A 560 -15.95 -22.26 8.31
CA ARG A 560 -16.84 -21.55 7.40
C ARG A 560 -16.32 -21.54 6.00
N GLU A 561 -15.03 -21.56 5.72
CA GLU A 561 -14.57 -21.86 4.36
C GLU A 561 -14.83 -23.32 3.99
N GLN A 562 -14.65 -24.26 4.92
CA GLN A 562 -14.98 -25.68 4.72
C GLN A 562 -16.49 -25.95 4.67
N SER A 563 -17.31 -25.10 5.30
CA SER A 563 -18.77 -25.08 5.25
C SER A 563 -19.30 -24.03 4.30
N VAL A 564 -18.46 -23.26 3.62
CA VAL A 564 -18.75 -22.57 2.35
C VAL A 564 -18.48 -23.55 1.23
N ILE A 565 -17.56 -24.50 1.45
CA ILE A 565 -17.39 -25.73 0.67
C ILE A 565 -18.54 -26.75 0.94
N GLN A 566 -19.36 -26.60 2.01
CA GLN A 566 -20.50 -27.51 2.31
C GLN A 566 -21.90 -26.87 2.53
N GLU A 567 -22.04 -25.57 2.80
CA GLU A 567 -23.30 -24.85 3.13
C GLU A 567 -23.35 -23.39 2.60
N ASP A 568 -22.36 -22.92 1.80
CA ASP A 568 -22.55 -21.75 0.93
C ASP A 568 -23.08 -22.24 -0.43
N ASP A 569 -24.39 -22.44 -0.42
CA ASP A 569 -25.26 -22.31 -1.59
C ASP A 569 -25.41 -20.83 -2.04
N GLY A 570 -24.50 -19.94 -1.62
CA GLY A 570 -23.94 -18.92 -2.48
C GLY A 570 -22.74 -19.46 -3.28
N GLN A 571 -22.89 -20.65 -3.87
CA GLN A 571 -22.28 -20.93 -5.16
C GLN A 571 -22.23 -19.59 -5.94
N PRO A 572 -21.08 -19.11 -6.47
CA PRO A 572 -21.17 -18.80 -7.89
C PRO A 572 -21.82 -20.06 -8.43
N THR A 573 -23.09 -19.96 -8.82
CA THR A 573 -23.72 -21.02 -9.58
C THR A 573 -22.83 -21.05 -10.81
N TRP A 574 -21.75 -21.82 -10.70
CA TRP A 574 -20.89 -22.10 -11.81
C TRP A 574 -21.85 -22.86 -12.66
N GLU A 575 -22.34 -22.16 -13.66
CA GLU A 575 -23.30 -22.70 -14.59
C GLU A 575 -22.73 -24.06 -14.97
N THR A 576 -23.47 -25.11 -14.58
CA THR A 576 -23.09 -26.47 -14.90
C THR A 576 -22.82 -26.46 -16.39
N TYR A 577 -21.62 -26.87 -16.77
CA TYR A 577 -21.21 -26.81 -18.15
C TYR A 577 -20.99 -28.21 -18.65
N SER A 578 -22.01 -28.70 -19.32
CA SER A 578 -22.03 -29.99 -19.96
C SER A 578 -21.57 -29.87 -21.42
N ILE A 579 -21.51 -31.02 -22.07
CA ILE A 579 -21.31 -31.09 -23.52
C ILE A 579 -22.47 -30.42 -24.25
N ASP A 580 -23.68 -30.46 -23.69
CA ASP A 580 -24.87 -29.88 -24.32
C ASP A 580 -24.77 -28.36 -24.34
N ASP A 581 -24.34 -27.73 -23.24
CA ASP A 581 -24.10 -26.29 -23.16
C ASP A 581 -23.00 -25.86 -24.14
N ALA A 582 -21.94 -26.67 -24.27
CA ALA A 582 -20.91 -26.43 -25.29
C ALA A 582 -21.49 -26.48 -26.70
N LEU A 583 -22.41 -27.42 -26.98
CA LEU A 583 -23.01 -27.57 -28.31
C LEU A 583 -23.99 -26.45 -28.67
N GLU A 584 -24.56 -25.74 -27.68
CA GLU A 584 -25.37 -24.54 -27.93
C GLU A 584 -24.52 -23.36 -28.42
N GLU A 585 -23.28 -23.25 -27.93
CA GLU A 585 -22.37 -22.15 -28.26
C GLU A 585 -21.45 -22.47 -29.46
N LEU A 586 -21.10 -23.73 -29.67
CA LEU A 586 -20.11 -24.16 -30.66
C LEU A 586 -20.75 -24.58 -31.98
N PHE A 587 -20.11 -24.23 -33.09
CA PHE A 587 -20.46 -24.74 -34.42
C PHE A 587 -20.02 -26.20 -34.66
N LEU A 588 -19.51 -26.88 -33.63
CA LEU A 588 -19.12 -28.28 -33.67
C LEU A 588 -20.34 -29.20 -33.47
N GLU A 589 -20.24 -30.40 -34.01
CA GLU A 589 -21.17 -31.49 -33.74
C GLU A 589 -20.78 -32.24 -32.46
N ARG A 590 -21.74 -32.98 -31.89
CA ARG A 590 -21.55 -33.72 -30.64
C ARG A 590 -20.37 -34.68 -30.72
N GLU A 591 -20.29 -35.44 -31.81
CA GLU A 591 -19.25 -36.45 -32.01
C GLU A 591 -17.84 -35.83 -31.96
N ASP A 592 -17.67 -34.60 -32.47
CA ASP A 592 -16.39 -33.91 -32.42
C ASP A 592 -16.02 -33.44 -31.01
N VAL A 593 -16.97 -32.85 -30.28
CA VAL A 593 -16.74 -32.40 -28.90
C VAL A 593 -16.40 -33.59 -27.99
N GLU A 594 -17.17 -34.68 -28.08
CA GLU A 594 -16.92 -35.91 -27.32
C GLU A 594 -15.55 -36.51 -27.67
N ARG A 595 -15.23 -36.60 -28.97
CA ARG A 595 -13.92 -37.07 -29.44
C ARG A 595 -12.78 -36.22 -28.87
N TYR A 596 -12.91 -34.89 -28.86
CA TYR A 596 -11.86 -34.01 -28.33
C TYR A 596 -11.68 -34.19 -26.83
N LEU A 597 -12.77 -34.25 -26.06
CA LEU A 597 -12.73 -34.48 -24.62
C LEU A 597 -12.15 -35.86 -24.29
N ASP A 598 -12.49 -36.90 -25.04
CA ASP A 598 -11.97 -38.25 -24.78
C ASP A 598 -10.49 -38.39 -25.12
N ILE A 599 -10.03 -37.79 -26.23
CA ILE A 599 -8.61 -37.69 -26.54
C ILE A 599 -7.89 -36.96 -25.40
N TRP A 600 -8.45 -35.85 -24.92
CA TRP A 600 -7.84 -35.03 -23.90
C TRP A 600 -7.83 -35.69 -22.51
N ARG A 601 -8.92 -36.37 -22.12
CA ARG A 601 -9.03 -37.18 -20.89
C ARG A 601 -7.92 -38.23 -20.81
N ASN A 602 -7.68 -38.93 -21.91
CA ASN A 602 -6.68 -39.98 -22.00
C ASN A 602 -5.25 -39.43 -22.09
N LYS A 603 -5.02 -38.40 -22.90
CA LYS A 603 -3.68 -37.85 -23.14
C LYS A 603 -3.24 -36.77 -22.19
N LYS A 604 -4.16 -36.20 -21.41
CA LYS A 604 -3.99 -35.06 -20.48
C LYS A 604 -3.48 -33.76 -21.12
N ASN A 605 -2.87 -33.83 -22.30
CA ASN A 605 -2.36 -32.70 -23.08
C ASN A 605 -2.92 -32.74 -24.51
N LEU A 606 -3.53 -31.65 -24.94
CA LEU A 606 -4.13 -31.49 -26.26
C LEU A 606 -3.55 -30.25 -26.96
N ILE A 607 -3.35 -30.30 -28.27
CA ILE A 607 -3.07 -29.13 -29.11
C ILE A 607 -4.21 -28.97 -30.12
N LEU A 608 -4.86 -27.81 -30.07
CA LEU A 608 -5.78 -27.35 -31.11
C LEU A 608 -4.97 -26.58 -32.15
N GLN A 609 -4.79 -27.17 -33.32
CA GLN A 609 -4.10 -26.54 -34.44
C GLN A 609 -5.07 -26.19 -35.54
N GLY A 610 -4.89 -25.05 -36.19
CA GLY A 610 -5.71 -24.69 -37.33
C GLY A 610 -5.46 -23.29 -37.79
N ALA A 611 -6.13 -22.94 -38.88
CA ALA A 611 -5.98 -21.65 -39.52
C ALA A 611 -6.47 -20.50 -38.62
N PRO A 612 -6.05 -19.25 -38.86
CA PRO A 612 -6.52 -18.11 -38.06
C PRO A 612 -8.03 -17.94 -38.20
N GLY A 613 -8.68 -17.54 -37.11
CA GLY A 613 -10.12 -17.25 -37.11
C GLY A 613 -11.06 -18.47 -37.12
N VAL A 614 -10.58 -19.69 -36.88
CA VAL A 614 -11.45 -20.89 -36.74
C VAL A 614 -12.05 -21.05 -35.33
N GLY A 615 -11.88 -20.07 -34.45
CA GLY A 615 -12.44 -20.08 -33.09
C GLY A 615 -11.66 -20.92 -32.06
N LYS A 616 -10.35 -21.17 -32.26
CA LYS A 616 -9.53 -21.98 -31.33
C LYS A 616 -9.66 -21.55 -29.87
N SER A 617 -9.45 -20.26 -29.58
CA SER A 617 -9.55 -19.71 -28.22
C SER A 617 -10.95 -19.80 -27.64
N PHE A 618 -11.97 -19.65 -28.48
CA PHE A 618 -13.36 -19.82 -28.09
C PHE A 618 -13.64 -21.28 -27.68
N ILE A 619 -13.27 -22.23 -28.55
CA ILE A 619 -13.47 -23.67 -28.35
C ILE A 619 -12.65 -24.20 -27.18
N ALA A 620 -11.40 -23.77 -27.02
CA ALA A 620 -10.53 -24.17 -25.92
C ALA A 620 -11.16 -23.92 -24.55
N ARG A 621 -11.73 -22.74 -24.33
CA ARG A 621 -12.42 -22.41 -23.07
C ARG A 621 -13.66 -23.28 -22.85
N ARG A 622 -14.48 -23.52 -23.87
CA ARG A 622 -15.69 -24.36 -23.74
C ARG A 622 -15.36 -25.82 -23.48
N LEU A 623 -14.34 -26.35 -24.16
CA LEU A 623 -13.82 -27.70 -23.87
C LEU A 623 -13.27 -27.78 -22.44
N ALA A 624 -12.59 -26.73 -21.95
CA ALA A 624 -12.11 -26.69 -20.58
C ALA A 624 -13.27 -26.77 -19.58
N TYR A 625 -14.30 -25.95 -19.75
CA TYR A 625 -15.48 -25.98 -18.89
C TYR A 625 -16.22 -27.31 -18.96
N ALA A 626 -16.38 -27.89 -20.16
CA ALA A 626 -17.03 -29.19 -20.33
C ALA A 626 -16.21 -30.34 -19.70
N LEU A 627 -14.88 -30.20 -19.65
CA LEU A 627 -14.00 -31.13 -18.96
C LEU A 627 -14.08 -30.98 -17.44
N ILE A 628 -14.22 -29.75 -16.94
CA ILE A 628 -14.37 -29.43 -15.52
C ILE A 628 -15.78 -29.78 -15.01
N GLY A 629 -16.79 -29.68 -15.88
CA GLY A 629 -18.21 -29.81 -15.59
C GLY A 629 -18.90 -28.50 -15.21
N PHE A 630 -18.17 -27.39 -15.16
CA PHE A 630 -18.62 -26.09 -14.64
C PHE A 630 -17.89 -24.94 -15.34
N LYS A 631 -18.55 -23.79 -15.50
CA LYS A 631 -17.91 -22.52 -15.89
C LYS A 631 -17.11 -21.90 -14.72
N ASP A 632 -16.01 -22.54 -14.33
CA ASP A 632 -15.13 -22.08 -13.24
C ASP A 632 -13.79 -21.57 -13.78
N ASP A 633 -13.65 -20.25 -13.89
CA ASP A 633 -12.41 -19.60 -14.34
C ASP A 633 -11.24 -19.73 -13.34
N SER A 634 -11.50 -20.06 -12.07
CA SER A 634 -10.42 -20.29 -11.09
C SER A 634 -9.64 -21.58 -11.38
N LYS A 635 -10.29 -22.53 -12.04
CA LYS A 635 -9.75 -23.82 -12.49
C LYS A 635 -9.16 -23.76 -13.91
N VAL A 636 -9.18 -22.60 -14.57
CA VAL A 636 -8.62 -22.39 -15.90
C VAL A 636 -7.56 -21.29 -15.87
N GLN A 637 -6.29 -21.62 -16.13
CA GLN A 637 -5.23 -20.63 -16.31
C GLN A 637 -4.89 -20.52 -17.79
N THR A 638 -4.87 -19.31 -18.34
CA THR A 638 -4.42 -19.07 -19.73
C THR A 638 -3.14 -18.24 -19.73
N VAL A 639 -2.20 -18.60 -20.59
CA VAL A 639 -0.99 -17.82 -20.93
C VAL A 639 -0.82 -17.79 -22.44
N GLN A 640 -0.14 -16.77 -22.96
CA GLN A 640 0.23 -16.71 -24.38
C GLN A 640 1.75 -16.77 -24.50
N PHE A 641 2.26 -17.66 -25.34
CA PHE A 641 3.68 -17.76 -25.62
C PHE A 641 4.12 -16.74 -26.68
N HIS A 642 5.33 -16.23 -26.49
CA HIS A 642 6.00 -15.33 -27.42
C HIS A 642 7.50 -15.65 -27.43
N GLN A 643 8.24 -15.09 -28.38
CA GLN A 643 9.67 -15.44 -28.58
C GLN A 643 10.54 -15.22 -27.34
N SER A 644 10.22 -14.20 -26.53
CA SER A 644 10.94 -13.90 -25.29
C SER A 644 10.47 -14.69 -24.06
N TYR A 645 9.46 -15.56 -24.19
CA TYR A 645 8.92 -16.32 -23.06
C TYR A 645 9.89 -17.42 -22.66
N SER A 646 10.20 -17.53 -21.37
CA SER A 646 11.32 -18.34 -20.88
C SER A 646 10.91 -19.39 -19.84
N TYR A 647 11.81 -20.34 -19.56
CA TYR A 647 11.64 -21.31 -18.48
C TYR A 647 11.46 -20.62 -17.13
N GLU A 648 12.19 -19.53 -16.93
CA GLU A 648 12.18 -18.74 -15.70
C GLU A 648 10.83 -18.05 -15.45
N ASP A 649 10.06 -17.76 -16.50
CA ASP A 649 8.69 -17.22 -16.38
C ASP A 649 7.65 -18.32 -16.19
N PHE A 650 7.90 -19.50 -16.77
CA PHE A 650 6.93 -20.58 -16.83
C PHE A 650 6.98 -21.50 -15.61
N VAL A 651 8.17 -21.93 -15.23
CA VAL A 651 8.40 -22.95 -14.19
C VAL A 651 9.02 -22.32 -12.96
N GLN A 652 10.27 -21.86 -13.04
CA GLN A 652 10.98 -21.26 -11.92
C GLN A 652 12.24 -20.56 -12.39
N GLY A 653 12.61 -19.42 -11.79
CA GLY A 653 13.87 -18.75 -12.12
C GLY A 653 14.24 -17.62 -11.19
N TYR A 654 15.45 -17.09 -11.34
CA TYR A 654 15.90 -15.89 -10.62
C TYR A 654 15.41 -14.61 -11.29
N ARG A 655 14.95 -13.66 -10.46
CA ARG A 655 14.46 -12.33 -10.87
C ARG A 655 15.07 -11.25 -9.95
N PRO A 656 15.37 -10.05 -10.46
CA PRO A 656 15.89 -8.97 -9.64
C PRO A 656 14.84 -8.49 -8.63
N ASN A 657 15.25 -8.23 -7.38
CA ASN A 657 14.35 -7.88 -6.27
C ASN A 657 14.28 -6.37 -5.95
N GLY A 658 14.80 -5.51 -6.84
CA GLY A 658 14.79 -4.04 -6.69
C GLY A 658 15.91 -3.46 -5.82
N ASN A 659 16.60 -4.26 -5.00
CA ASN A 659 17.66 -3.81 -4.08
C ASN A 659 19.04 -4.43 -4.42
N LEU A 660 19.45 -4.37 -5.69
CA LEU A 660 20.71 -4.93 -6.22
C LEU A 660 20.89 -6.46 -6.06
N GLY A 661 19.85 -7.22 -5.67
CA GLY A 661 19.90 -8.68 -5.50
C GLY A 661 18.98 -9.45 -6.44
N PHE A 662 19.10 -10.79 -6.44
CA PHE A 662 18.22 -11.73 -7.15
C PHE A 662 17.44 -12.58 -6.17
N GLU A 663 16.13 -12.74 -6.40
CA GLU A 663 15.28 -13.68 -5.69
C GLU A 663 14.74 -14.75 -6.66
N ARG A 664 14.56 -15.97 -6.16
CA ARG A 664 13.96 -17.04 -6.95
C ARG A 664 12.45 -16.89 -6.92
N LYS A 665 11.81 -16.87 -8.09
CA LYS A 665 10.36 -16.85 -8.25
C LYS A 665 9.86 -18.11 -8.96
N ASN A 666 8.70 -18.56 -8.55
CA ASN A 666 7.96 -19.60 -9.23
C ASN A 666 7.23 -18.99 -10.43
N GLY A 667 7.21 -19.72 -11.54
CA GLY A 667 6.53 -19.31 -12.75
C GLY A 667 5.04 -19.69 -12.74
N THR A 668 4.31 -19.22 -13.76
CA THR A 668 2.85 -19.36 -13.82
C THR A 668 2.37 -20.81 -13.81
N PHE A 669 3.09 -21.73 -14.46
CA PHE A 669 2.74 -23.16 -14.45
C PHE A 669 2.97 -23.77 -13.07
N TYR A 670 4.06 -23.42 -12.40
CA TYR A 670 4.35 -23.90 -11.04
C TYR A 670 3.25 -23.49 -10.06
N GLU A 671 2.88 -22.21 -10.05
CA GLU A 671 1.83 -21.69 -9.16
C GLU A 671 0.46 -22.34 -9.45
N PHE A 672 0.12 -22.56 -10.73
CA PHE A 672 -1.12 -23.25 -11.10
C PHE A 672 -1.11 -24.73 -10.71
N ARG A 673 0.03 -25.41 -10.89
CA ARG A 673 0.24 -26.79 -10.45
C ARG A 673 -0.01 -26.92 -8.94
N ASP A 674 0.52 -26.00 -8.15
CA ASP A 674 0.34 -26.00 -6.69
C ASP A 674 -1.13 -25.82 -6.29
N ARG A 675 -1.92 -25.05 -7.05
CA ARG A 675 -3.39 -24.98 -6.86
C ARG A 675 -4.05 -26.32 -7.13
N ALA A 676 -3.75 -26.95 -8.27
CA ALA A 676 -4.29 -28.27 -8.61
C ALA A 676 -3.93 -29.34 -7.58
N MET A 677 -2.76 -29.25 -6.94
CA MET A 677 -2.35 -30.18 -5.87
C MET A 677 -3.16 -30.02 -4.58
N ARG A 678 -3.72 -28.84 -4.30
CA ARG A 678 -4.53 -28.57 -3.09
C ARG A 678 -5.97 -29.11 -3.21
N ASP A 679 -6.44 -29.31 -4.44
CA ASP A 679 -7.75 -29.91 -4.76
C ASP A 679 -7.57 -31.10 -5.72
N PRO A 680 -7.13 -32.28 -5.24
CA PRO A 680 -6.88 -33.45 -6.09
C PRO A 680 -8.15 -34.00 -6.76
N SER A 681 -9.33 -33.72 -6.21
CA SER A 681 -10.63 -34.12 -6.76
C SER A 681 -11.10 -33.25 -7.92
N GLY A 682 -10.68 -31.99 -7.97
CA GLY A 682 -11.07 -31.06 -9.01
C GLY A 682 -10.21 -31.18 -10.26
N THR A 683 -10.81 -30.97 -11.43
CA THR A 683 -10.10 -30.86 -12.69
C THR A 683 -9.57 -29.44 -12.91
N TYR A 684 -8.30 -29.31 -13.27
CA TYR A 684 -7.65 -28.02 -13.55
C TYR A 684 -7.14 -28.00 -14.98
N VAL A 685 -7.31 -26.89 -15.69
CA VAL A 685 -6.91 -26.73 -17.09
C VAL A 685 -5.92 -25.56 -17.25
N PHE A 686 -4.79 -25.84 -17.89
CA PHE A 686 -3.79 -24.86 -18.27
C PHE A 686 -3.78 -24.67 -19.80
N ILE A 687 -4.23 -23.52 -20.27
CA ILE A 687 -4.32 -23.15 -21.68
C ILE A 687 -3.07 -22.34 -22.08
N ILE A 688 -2.43 -22.74 -23.17
CA ILE A 688 -1.27 -22.07 -23.76
C ILE A 688 -1.65 -21.60 -25.15
N ASP A 689 -1.89 -20.31 -25.30
CA ASP A 689 -2.09 -19.67 -26.60
C ASP A 689 -0.75 -19.48 -27.32
N GLU A 690 -0.77 -19.55 -28.64
CA GLU A 690 0.40 -19.42 -29.51
C GLU A 690 1.59 -20.30 -29.07
N ILE A 691 1.32 -21.55 -28.70
CA ILE A 691 2.30 -22.48 -28.11
C ILE A 691 3.58 -22.61 -28.96
N ASN A 692 3.44 -22.53 -30.28
CA ASN A 692 4.50 -22.59 -31.28
C ASN A 692 5.41 -21.34 -31.40
N ARG A 693 5.03 -20.20 -30.81
CA ARG A 693 5.80 -18.93 -30.87
C ARG A 693 6.98 -18.85 -29.89
N GLY A 694 7.02 -19.75 -28.90
CA GLY A 694 8.13 -19.87 -27.95
C GLY A 694 9.00 -21.11 -28.22
N ASN A 695 10.24 -21.14 -27.71
CA ASN A 695 11.07 -22.35 -27.77
C ASN A 695 10.58 -23.37 -26.73
N LEU A 696 9.71 -24.28 -27.16
CA LEU A 696 9.00 -25.21 -26.29
C LEU A 696 9.91 -26.10 -25.45
N SER A 697 10.96 -26.66 -26.05
CA SER A 697 11.92 -27.50 -25.32
C SER A 697 12.61 -26.73 -24.20
N LYS A 698 12.93 -25.45 -24.44
CA LYS A 698 13.54 -24.58 -23.43
C LYS A 698 12.53 -24.17 -22.35
N ILE A 699 11.32 -23.77 -22.73
CA ILE A 699 10.29 -23.27 -21.80
C ILE A 699 9.80 -24.38 -20.85
N PHE A 700 9.57 -25.59 -21.37
CA PHE A 700 9.06 -26.69 -20.55
C PHE A 700 10.15 -27.30 -19.67
N GLY A 701 11.40 -27.39 -20.13
CA GLY A 701 12.49 -27.98 -19.36
C GLY A 701 12.14 -29.39 -18.85
N GLU A 702 12.14 -29.56 -17.53
CA GLU A 702 11.79 -30.78 -16.80
C GLU A 702 10.34 -31.24 -17.05
N LEU A 703 9.43 -30.30 -17.35
CA LEU A 703 8.04 -30.61 -17.68
C LEU A 703 7.91 -31.48 -18.93
N MET A 704 8.91 -31.47 -19.82
CA MET A 704 8.92 -32.32 -21.02
C MET A 704 8.74 -33.82 -20.70
N LEU A 705 9.15 -34.24 -19.51
CA LEU A 705 8.93 -35.58 -18.99
C LEU A 705 7.61 -35.67 -18.21
N LEU A 706 7.39 -34.73 -17.28
CA LEU A 706 6.34 -34.83 -16.26
C LEU A 706 4.92 -34.59 -16.78
N ILE A 707 4.76 -33.96 -17.94
CA ILE A 707 3.43 -33.75 -18.52
C ILE A 707 2.86 -35.03 -19.14
N GLU A 708 3.70 -36.06 -19.38
CA GLU A 708 3.22 -37.36 -19.87
C GLU A 708 2.23 -37.99 -18.88
N PRO A 709 1.08 -38.52 -19.32
CA PRO A 709 0.04 -39.04 -18.42
C PRO A 709 0.54 -40.09 -17.41
N ASP A 710 1.46 -40.95 -17.82
CA ASP A 710 2.03 -42.03 -17.00
C ASP A 710 3.18 -41.58 -16.09
N LYS A 711 3.59 -40.31 -16.17
CA LYS A 711 4.74 -39.72 -15.46
C LYS A 711 4.36 -38.60 -14.52
N ARG A 712 3.10 -38.59 -14.13
CA ARG A 712 2.52 -37.64 -13.17
C ARG A 712 2.48 -38.27 -11.78
N GLY A 713 2.36 -37.42 -10.78
CA GLY A 713 2.33 -37.82 -9.38
C GLY A 713 3.71 -37.99 -8.72
N PRO A 714 3.72 -38.33 -7.43
CA PRO A 714 4.93 -38.25 -6.59
C PRO A 714 6.00 -39.31 -6.92
N THR A 715 5.66 -40.38 -7.66
CA THR A 715 6.62 -41.43 -8.07
C THR A 715 7.60 -40.94 -9.13
N TRP A 716 7.23 -39.93 -9.91
CA TRP A 716 8.04 -39.32 -10.96
C TRP A 716 8.59 -37.96 -10.57
N LYS A 717 8.59 -37.65 -9.27
CA LYS A 717 9.10 -36.38 -8.76
C LYS A 717 10.55 -36.15 -9.18
N THR A 718 10.85 -34.93 -9.62
CA THR A 718 12.16 -34.49 -10.06
C THR A 718 12.58 -33.24 -9.30
N ARG A 719 13.88 -32.95 -9.34
CA ARG A 719 14.42 -31.70 -8.81
C ARG A 719 14.53 -30.68 -9.95
N LEU A 720 14.02 -29.48 -9.73
CA LEU A 720 14.13 -28.38 -10.71
C LEU A 720 15.54 -27.81 -10.76
N ALA A 721 15.92 -27.21 -11.89
CA ALA A 721 17.22 -26.57 -12.09
C ALA A 721 17.58 -25.52 -11.02
N TYR A 722 16.60 -24.80 -10.48
CA TYR A 722 16.79 -23.77 -9.45
C TYR A 722 16.42 -24.25 -8.03
N ALA A 723 16.23 -25.56 -7.81
CA ALA A 723 15.84 -26.11 -6.51
C ALA A 723 17.04 -26.28 -5.53
N THR A 724 16.85 -25.77 -4.31
CA THR A 724 17.78 -25.87 -3.17
C THR A 724 17.54 -27.16 -2.38
N GLU A 725 18.44 -27.51 -1.46
CA GLU A 725 18.30 -28.72 -0.64
C GLU A 725 17.08 -28.71 0.30
N ALA A 726 16.53 -27.53 0.56
CA ALA A 726 15.33 -27.34 1.38
C ALA A 726 14.01 -27.51 0.59
N ASP A 727 14.07 -27.59 -0.75
CA ASP A 727 12.87 -27.68 -1.58
C ASP A 727 12.33 -29.11 -1.69
N LEU A 728 11.00 -29.22 -1.69
CA LEU A 728 10.33 -30.47 -2.01
C LEU A 728 10.49 -30.77 -3.50
N ASP A 729 10.52 -32.06 -3.84
CA ASP A 729 10.60 -32.49 -5.23
C ASP A 729 9.35 -32.06 -6.02
N PHE A 730 9.56 -31.70 -7.29
CA PHE A 730 8.56 -31.21 -8.20
C PHE A 730 7.94 -32.35 -9.03
N PHE A 731 6.61 -32.36 -9.17
CA PHE A 731 5.88 -33.28 -10.05
C PHE A 731 4.58 -32.63 -10.54
N VAL A 732 4.04 -33.09 -11.67
CA VAL A 732 2.74 -32.63 -12.19
C VAL A 732 1.63 -33.57 -11.67
N PRO A 733 0.51 -33.06 -11.11
CA PRO A 733 -0.56 -33.91 -10.62
C PRO A 733 -1.47 -34.40 -11.76
N ASP A 734 -2.19 -35.51 -11.51
CA ASP A 734 -3.03 -36.19 -12.51
C ASP A 734 -4.28 -35.41 -12.94
N ASN A 735 -4.73 -34.50 -12.07
CA ASN A 735 -5.92 -33.70 -12.26
C ASN A 735 -5.67 -32.39 -13.05
N LEU A 736 -4.42 -32.12 -13.45
CA LEU A 736 -4.07 -30.98 -14.30
C LEU A 736 -4.13 -31.38 -15.78
N PHE A 737 -4.70 -30.56 -16.63
CA PHE A 737 -4.81 -30.79 -18.08
C PHE A 737 -4.18 -29.63 -18.82
N ILE A 738 -3.47 -29.89 -19.92
CA ILE A 738 -2.83 -28.84 -20.72
C ILE A 738 -3.51 -28.77 -22.08
N LEU A 739 -3.86 -27.56 -22.53
CA LEU A 739 -4.38 -27.31 -23.87
C LEU A 739 -3.54 -26.24 -24.56
N GLY A 740 -2.80 -26.62 -25.59
CA GLY A 740 -2.09 -25.69 -26.46
C GLY A 740 -2.95 -25.26 -27.64
N MET A 741 -2.80 -24.01 -28.09
CA MET A 741 -3.39 -23.51 -29.32
C MET A 741 -2.29 -23.10 -30.28
N MET A 742 -2.42 -23.51 -31.53
CA MET A 742 -1.39 -23.37 -32.55
C MET A 742 -1.99 -22.82 -33.85
N ASN A 743 -1.51 -21.67 -34.29
CA ASN A 743 -1.77 -21.21 -35.66
C ASN A 743 -0.90 -21.97 -36.65
N THR A 744 -1.50 -22.50 -37.71
CA THR A 744 -0.79 -23.27 -38.74
C THR A 744 -0.22 -22.41 -39.87
N ALA A 745 -0.68 -21.16 -40.00
CA ALA A 745 -0.27 -20.23 -41.06
C ALA A 745 1.03 -19.48 -40.75
N ASP A 746 1.42 -19.36 -39.47
CA ASP A 746 2.61 -18.60 -39.09
C ASP A 746 3.88 -19.31 -39.61
N ARG A 747 4.64 -18.64 -40.49
CA ARG A 747 5.93 -19.16 -41.01
C ARG A 747 7.12 -18.89 -40.07
N SER A 748 6.94 -18.06 -39.05
CA SER A 748 7.97 -17.61 -38.09
C SER A 748 8.09 -18.52 -36.85
N LEU A 749 7.45 -19.69 -36.88
CA LEU A 749 7.31 -20.57 -35.73
C LEU A 749 8.54 -21.45 -35.51
N SER A 750 8.78 -21.77 -34.24
CA SER A 750 9.69 -22.88 -33.92
C SER A 750 9.03 -24.21 -34.32
N LEU A 751 9.78 -25.08 -35.00
CA LEU A 751 9.30 -26.43 -35.31
C LEU A 751 9.01 -27.18 -34.01
N VAL A 752 7.77 -27.67 -33.86
CA VAL A 752 7.42 -28.52 -32.73
C VAL A 752 8.19 -29.84 -32.85
N ASP A 753 9.18 -30.01 -31.99
CA ASP A 753 10.05 -31.18 -31.94
C ASP A 753 9.22 -32.48 -31.77
N TYR A 754 9.71 -33.56 -32.36
CA TYR A 754 9.15 -34.91 -32.27
C TYR A 754 8.95 -35.35 -30.81
N ALA A 755 9.86 -34.91 -29.93
CA ALA A 755 9.69 -35.13 -28.49
C ALA A 755 8.35 -34.55 -28.01
N LEU A 756 8.09 -33.26 -28.24
CA LEU A 756 6.84 -32.64 -27.79
C LEU A 756 5.61 -33.26 -28.48
N ARG A 757 5.73 -33.63 -29.77
CA ARG A 757 4.63 -34.29 -30.51
C ARG A 757 4.13 -35.57 -29.85
N ARG A 758 4.99 -36.29 -29.12
CA ARG A 758 4.60 -37.50 -28.38
C ARG A 758 3.78 -37.20 -27.11
N ARG A 759 3.96 -36.02 -26.51
CA ARG A 759 3.35 -35.63 -25.23
C ARG A 759 1.96 -35.02 -25.40
N PHE A 760 1.68 -34.46 -26.58
CA PHE A 760 0.41 -33.84 -26.92
C PHE A 760 -0.34 -34.65 -27.97
N ALA A 761 -1.66 -34.75 -27.84
CA ALA A 761 -2.51 -35.11 -28.97
C ALA A 761 -2.77 -33.88 -29.84
N PHE A 762 -2.79 -34.03 -31.16
CA PHE A 762 -3.03 -32.92 -32.09
C PHE A 762 -4.41 -33.09 -32.72
N VAL A 763 -5.21 -32.04 -32.63
CA VAL A 763 -6.54 -31.94 -33.25
C VAL A 763 -6.52 -30.77 -34.23
N ALA A 764 -6.85 -31.07 -35.48
CA ALA A 764 -6.96 -30.06 -36.54
C ALA A 764 -8.36 -29.44 -36.52
N MET A 765 -8.41 -28.11 -36.51
CA MET A 765 -9.62 -27.30 -36.54
C MET A 765 -9.83 -26.73 -37.94
N GLU A 766 -11.02 -26.95 -38.47
CA GLU A 766 -11.42 -26.62 -39.84
C GLU A 766 -12.32 -25.36 -39.86
N PRO A 767 -12.32 -24.57 -40.95
CA PRO A 767 -13.32 -23.52 -41.14
C PRO A 767 -14.73 -24.08 -41.29
N LEU A 768 -15.62 -23.78 -40.35
CA LEU A 768 -16.99 -24.30 -40.27
C LEU A 768 -18.04 -23.46 -41.00
N PHE A 769 -17.72 -22.85 -42.16
CA PHE A 769 -18.70 -22.08 -42.95
C PHE A 769 -19.91 -22.93 -43.38
N GLY A 770 -19.71 -24.22 -43.65
CA GLY A 770 -20.79 -25.13 -44.03
C GLY A 770 -21.63 -25.67 -42.88
N ALA A 771 -21.29 -25.36 -41.62
CA ALA A 771 -21.99 -25.92 -40.46
C ALA A 771 -23.43 -25.37 -40.37
N PRO A 772 -24.45 -26.22 -40.14
CA PRO A 772 -25.83 -25.77 -39.97
C PRO A 772 -25.97 -24.72 -38.85
N LYS A 773 -25.24 -24.89 -37.74
CA LYS A 773 -25.23 -23.95 -36.62
C LYS A 773 -24.65 -22.57 -36.97
N PHE A 774 -23.67 -22.50 -37.89
CA PHE A 774 -23.13 -21.23 -38.36
C PHE A 774 -24.18 -20.44 -39.14
N ARG A 775 -24.92 -21.11 -40.04
CA ARG A 775 -26.05 -20.50 -40.78
C ARG A 775 -27.12 -20.00 -39.82
N ALA A 776 -27.57 -20.84 -38.89
CA ALA A 776 -28.57 -20.48 -37.90
C ALA A 776 -28.14 -19.28 -37.03
N HIS A 777 -26.87 -19.19 -36.65
CA HIS A 777 -26.35 -18.03 -35.89
C HIS A 777 -26.47 -16.72 -36.66
N LEU A 778 -26.19 -16.72 -37.98
CA LEU A 778 -26.32 -15.53 -38.82
C LEU A 778 -27.78 -15.10 -38.98
N GLU A 779 -28.68 -16.06 -39.21
CA GLU A 779 -30.13 -15.79 -39.32
C GLU A 779 -30.69 -15.12 -38.06
N VAL A 780 -30.36 -15.66 -36.87
CA VAL A 780 -30.76 -15.09 -35.57
C VAL A 780 -30.25 -13.66 -35.38
N ARG A 781 -29.11 -13.31 -36.00
CA ARG A 781 -28.52 -11.97 -35.94
C ARG A 781 -29.06 -11.02 -37.01
N GLY A 782 -30.09 -11.41 -37.75
CA GLY A 782 -30.76 -10.56 -38.74
C GLY A 782 -30.07 -10.53 -40.10
N VAL A 783 -29.24 -11.54 -40.40
CA VAL A 783 -28.61 -11.69 -41.73
C VAL A 783 -29.55 -12.51 -42.63
N PRO A 784 -30.00 -11.95 -43.77
CA PRO A 784 -30.86 -12.65 -44.74
C PRO A 784 -30.20 -13.88 -45.37
N GLU A 785 -30.99 -14.89 -45.74
CA GLU A 785 -30.50 -16.17 -46.28
C GLU A 785 -29.69 -16.03 -47.59
N ASP A 786 -29.98 -15.02 -48.41
CA ASP A 786 -29.21 -14.71 -49.60
C ASP A 786 -27.79 -14.23 -49.26
N VAL A 787 -27.64 -13.41 -48.21
CA VAL A 787 -26.33 -12.96 -47.71
C VAL A 787 -25.59 -14.10 -47.01
N VAL A 788 -26.29 -14.94 -46.23
CA VAL A 788 -25.70 -16.15 -45.63
C VAL A 788 -25.15 -17.08 -46.72
N THR A 789 -25.96 -17.38 -47.73
CA THR A 789 -25.54 -18.24 -48.85
C THR A 789 -24.39 -17.63 -49.63
N ARG A 790 -24.38 -16.30 -49.83
CA ARG A 790 -23.24 -15.58 -50.43
C ARG A 790 -21.96 -15.79 -49.61
N ILE A 791 -21.98 -15.59 -48.29
CA ILE A 791 -20.81 -15.79 -47.42
C ILE A 791 -20.29 -17.22 -47.52
N VAL A 792 -21.18 -18.22 -47.39
CA VAL A 792 -20.80 -19.64 -47.37
C VAL A 792 -20.15 -20.06 -48.69
N ASN A 793 -20.74 -19.65 -49.82
CA ASN A 793 -20.21 -19.98 -51.15
C ASN A 793 -18.89 -19.25 -51.43
N ALA A 794 -18.87 -17.93 -51.22
CA ALA A 794 -17.71 -17.09 -51.51
C ALA A 794 -16.48 -17.49 -50.67
N MET A 795 -16.66 -17.69 -49.36
CA MET A 795 -15.58 -18.15 -48.48
C MET A 795 -15.21 -19.62 -48.71
N GLY A 796 -16.17 -20.45 -49.15
CA GLY A 796 -15.90 -21.82 -49.57
C GLY A 796 -14.98 -21.89 -50.79
N GLU A 797 -15.30 -21.13 -51.85
CA GLU A 797 -14.48 -21.01 -53.06
C GLU A 797 -13.09 -20.44 -52.76
N LEU A 798 -13.02 -19.37 -51.96
CA LEU A 798 -11.75 -18.78 -51.54
C LEU A 798 -10.88 -19.77 -50.77
N ASN A 799 -11.45 -20.49 -49.80
CA ASN A 799 -10.73 -21.51 -49.05
C ASN A 799 -10.27 -22.68 -49.91
N GLN A 800 -11.04 -23.05 -50.94
CA GLN A 800 -10.63 -24.05 -51.94
C GLN A 800 -9.43 -23.58 -52.76
N ALA A 801 -9.41 -22.30 -53.16
CA ALA A 801 -8.28 -21.72 -53.88
C ALA A 801 -7.02 -21.67 -53.02
N ILE A 802 -7.13 -21.18 -51.77
CA ILE A 802 -6.02 -21.12 -50.81
C ILE A 802 -5.42 -22.51 -50.56
N GLN A 803 -6.25 -23.53 -50.31
CA GLN A 803 -5.72 -24.87 -50.04
C GLN A 803 -5.14 -25.56 -51.28
N SER A 804 -5.59 -25.17 -52.48
CA SER A 804 -5.09 -25.71 -53.75
C SER A 804 -3.72 -25.14 -54.11
N ASP A 805 -3.40 -23.93 -53.65
CA ASP A 805 -2.05 -23.37 -53.71
C ASP A 805 -1.13 -24.07 -52.69
N ARG A 806 -0.72 -25.30 -53.00
CA ARG A 806 0.20 -26.10 -52.18
C ARG A 806 1.63 -25.58 -52.20
N THR A 807 1.98 -24.70 -53.15
CA THR A 807 3.33 -24.17 -53.29
C THR A 807 3.58 -23.09 -52.26
N ASN A 808 2.60 -22.19 -52.06
CA ASN A 808 2.75 -21.04 -51.18
C ASN A 808 1.94 -21.17 -49.88
N LEU A 809 0.70 -21.64 -49.93
CA LEU A 809 -0.23 -21.54 -48.81
C LEU A 809 -0.57 -22.91 -48.22
N GLY A 810 -1.43 -23.68 -48.90
CA GLY A 810 -1.92 -24.96 -48.43
C GLY A 810 -3.03 -24.85 -47.38
N PRO A 811 -3.47 -25.99 -46.81
CA PRO A 811 -4.70 -26.05 -46.01
C PRO A 811 -4.63 -25.31 -44.67
N GLY A 812 -3.42 -25.03 -44.16
CA GLY A 812 -3.20 -24.30 -42.90
C GLY A 812 -3.41 -22.79 -42.98
N PHE A 813 -3.54 -22.24 -44.19
CA PHE A 813 -3.76 -20.82 -44.48
C PHE A 813 -5.21 -20.48 -44.80
N ARG A 814 -6.12 -21.46 -44.73
CA ARG A 814 -7.55 -21.16 -44.96
C ARG A 814 -8.04 -20.09 -43.99
N ILE A 815 -9.04 -19.34 -44.40
CA ILE A 815 -9.63 -18.29 -43.59
C ILE A 815 -10.76 -18.89 -42.76
N GLY A 816 -10.75 -18.62 -41.46
CA GLY A 816 -11.78 -19.09 -40.54
C GLY A 816 -13.07 -18.27 -40.58
N HIS A 817 -14.11 -18.78 -39.93
CA HIS A 817 -15.46 -18.18 -39.93
C HIS A 817 -15.64 -17.06 -38.89
N SER A 818 -14.65 -16.80 -38.02
CA SER A 818 -14.78 -15.79 -36.96
C SER A 818 -15.01 -14.38 -37.50
N PHE A 819 -14.46 -14.03 -38.66
CA PHE A 819 -14.67 -12.74 -39.33
C PHE A 819 -16.17 -12.48 -39.59
N PHE A 820 -16.92 -13.54 -39.89
CA PHE A 820 -18.36 -13.48 -40.16
C PHE A 820 -19.18 -13.99 -38.97
N THR A 821 -18.71 -13.81 -37.74
CA THR A 821 -19.46 -14.19 -36.54
C THR A 821 -19.88 -12.94 -35.74
N PRO A 822 -21.02 -12.30 -36.09
CA PRO A 822 -21.43 -11.07 -35.43
C PRO A 822 -21.87 -11.32 -33.98
N THR A 823 -21.49 -10.41 -33.08
CA THR A 823 -21.88 -10.43 -31.66
C THR A 823 -23.17 -9.67 -31.37
N ALA A 824 -23.58 -8.78 -32.29
CA ALA A 824 -24.79 -7.97 -32.21
C ALA A 824 -25.65 -8.14 -33.48
N THR A 825 -26.91 -7.70 -33.42
CA THR A 825 -27.81 -7.71 -34.58
C THR A 825 -27.27 -6.84 -35.71
N VAL A 826 -27.24 -7.40 -36.91
CA VAL A 826 -26.76 -6.74 -38.13
C VAL A 826 -27.91 -5.96 -38.76
N ARG A 827 -27.79 -4.63 -38.81
CA ARG A 827 -28.83 -3.74 -39.38
C ARG A 827 -28.71 -3.53 -40.89
N ASP A 828 -27.49 -3.60 -41.40
CA ASP A 828 -27.14 -3.45 -42.82
C ASP A 828 -26.26 -4.64 -43.23
N PRO A 829 -26.86 -5.79 -43.58
CA PRO A 829 -26.14 -7.02 -43.88
C PRO A 829 -25.15 -6.90 -45.04
N ASP A 830 -25.53 -6.23 -46.13
CA ASP A 830 -24.66 -6.00 -47.28
C ASP A 830 -23.51 -5.06 -46.97
N GLY A 831 -23.78 -3.94 -46.28
CA GLY A 831 -22.73 -3.03 -45.84
C GLY A 831 -21.81 -3.64 -44.79
N TRP A 832 -22.32 -4.53 -43.96
CA TRP A 832 -21.53 -5.32 -42.99
C TRP A 832 -20.60 -6.31 -43.70
N TYR A 833 -21.13 -7.11 -44.63
CA TYR A 833 -20.35 -8.04 -45.44
C TYR A 833 -19.25 -7.34 -46.23
N ARG A 834 -19.60 -6.27 -46.97
CA ARG A 834 -18.65 -5.47 -47.76
C ARG A 834 -17.52 -4.93 -46.88
N ARG A 835 -17.85 -4.39 -45.71
CA ARG A 835 -16.86 -3.88 -44.75
C ARG A 835 -15.87 -4.95 -44.31
N ILE A 836 -16.35 -6.13 -43.90
CA ILE A 836 -15.46 -7.24 -43.49
C ILE A 836 -14.53 -7.63 -44.65
N VAL A 837 -15.08 -7.76 -45.86
CA VAL A 837 -14.27 -8.09 -47.04
C VAL A 837 -13.19 -7.04 -47.29
N GLU A 838 -13.54 -5.76 -47.25
CA GLU A 838 -12.61 -4.66 -47.54
C GLU A 838 -11.57 -4.43 -46.43
N THR A 839 -11.97 -4.56 -45.16
CA THR A 839 -11.12 -4.14 -44.03
C THR A 839 -10.39 -5.29 -43.33
N GLU A 840 -10.82 -6.53 -43.52
CA GLU A 840 -10.25 -7.69 -42.80
C GLU A 840 -9.78 -8.79 -43.77
N ILE A 841 -10.63 -9.19 -44.73
CA ILE A 841 -10.29 -10.27 -45.65
C ILE A 841 -9.27 -9.81 -46.69
N TYR A 842 -9.53 -8.70 -47.38
CA TYR A 842 -8.66 -8.22 -48.45
C TYR A 842 -7.22 -7.93 -47.98
N PRO A 843 -6.98 -7.22 -46.87
CA PRO A 843 -5.62 -7.05 -46.35
C PRO A 843 -4.91 -8.39 -46.04
N LEU A 844 -5.64 -9.40 -45.54
CA LEU A 844 -5.10 -10.73 -45.32
C LEU A 844 -4.72 -11.42 -46.64
N LEU A 845 -5.51 -11.21 -47.71
CA LEU A 845 -5.19 -11.73 -49.04
C LEU A 845 -3.96 -11.05 -49.63
N GLU A 846 -3.75 -9.76 -49.37
CA GLU A 846 -2.52 -9.05 -49.75
C GLU A 846 -1.29 -9.65 -49.07
N GLU A 847 -1.40 -10.14 -47.84
CA GLU A 847 -0.31 -10.86 -47.16
C GLU A 847 -0.11 -12.28 -47.72
N TYR A 848 -1.21 -12.99 -48.02
CA TYR A 848 -1.14 -14.37 -48.54
C TYR A 848 -0.54 -14.43 -49.94
N TRP A 849 -0.94 -13.50 -50.80
CA TRP A 849 -0.43 -13.35 -52.16
C TRP A 849 0.41 -12.08 -52.29
N PHE A 850 1.33 -11.86 -51.35
CA PHE A 850 2.24 -10.72 -51.36
C PHE A 850 3.03 -10.60 -52.69
N ASP A 851 3.46 -11.73 -53.24
CA ASP A 851 4.17 -11.79 -54.53
C ASP A 851 3.23 -11.79 -55.75
N ALA A 852 1.91 -11.78 -55.55
CA ALA A 852 0.89 -11.83 -56.59
C ALA A 852 -0.34 -10.94 -56.26
N PRO A 853 -0.16 -9.61 -56.15
CA PRO A 853 -1.22 -8.68 -55.72
C PRO A 853 -2.46 -8.72 -56.62
N GLU A 854 -2.27 -8.96 -57.92
CA GLU A 854 -3.38 -9.13 -58.89
C GLU A 854 -4.34 -10.27 -58.47
N THR A 855 -3.83 -11.32 -57.83
CA THR A 855 -4.65 -12.45 -57.36
C THR A 855 -5.49 -12.03 -56.15
N ALA A 856 -4.92 -11.25 -55.24
CA ALA A 856 -5.66 -10.69 -54.10
C ALA A 856 -6.76 -9.72 -54.57
N ASP A 857 -6.47 -8.84 -55.53
CA ASP A 857 -7.44 -7.94 -56.16
C ASP A 857 -8.58 -8.68 -56.85
N GLN A 858 -8.28 -9.74 -57.60
CA GLN A 858 -9.29 -10.58 -58.26
C GLN A 858 -10.24 -11.21 -57.24
N TRP A 859 -9.71 -11.75 -56.14
CA TRP A 859 -10.53 -12.31 -55.07
C TRP A 859 -11.36 -11.25 -54.36
N ARG A 860 -10.81 -10.07 -54.06
CA ARG A 860 -11.59 -8.95 -53.51
C ARG A 860 -12.78 -8.62 -54.40
N ASP A 861 -12.54 -8.43 -55.68
CA ASP A 861 -13.58 -8.06 -56.63
C ASP A 861 -14.62 -9.19 -56.79
N GLN A 862 -14.19 -10.46 -56.75
CA GLN A 862 -15.10 -11.61 -56.75
C GLN A 862 -15.95 -11.67 -55.48
N LEU A 863 -15.38 -11.40 -54.31
CA LEU A 863 -16.11 -11.37 -53.04
C LEU A 863 -17.13 -10.22 -53.00
N LEU A 864 -16.83 -9.08 -53.62
CA LEU A 864 -17.67 -7.87 -53.60
C LEU A 864 -18.76 -7.81 -54.68
N ARG A 865 -18.66 -8.66 -55.72
CA ARG A 865 -19.74 -8.92 -56.68
C ARG A 865 -20.94 -9.56 -55.99
#